data_AF-A0A2S6CA06-F1
#
_entry.id   AF-A0A2S6CA06-F1
#
_cell.length_a   1.000
_cell.length_b   1.000
_cell.length_c   1.000
_cell.angle_alpha   90.00
_cell.angle_beta   90.00
_cell.angle_gamma   90.00
#
_symmetry.space_group_name_H-M   'P 1'
#
loop_
_entity.id
_entity.type
_entity.pdbx_description
1 polymer ?
#
loop_
_entity_poly.entity_id
_entity_poly.type
_entity_poly.pdbx_seq_one_letter_code
_entity_poly.pdbx_strand_id
1 'polypeptide(L)'
;MVEEIIVEDGVAKGVRGKVLEPCDDVERGAETSRTVVDEFELAGRAVVVATGGIGGNVEEVKKNWPMDRLGPKAPESVVVGVPAHVDGKMVKIAGSQGASVINMDRMWHYTEGLQNWNSIWPLHGIRIIPGPSSLWFDANGKRMPPFLFPGSDTLATLKHICSTGHDYSFFILDRSIIAREFALSGSEQNEDITSKSYWRTSYRYFTTLGTKEVQAFQKNGKDFVVANDLESLVDGMNRLAKERNGPVLDYADIKRQIELRDMQLDNQYTKDAQIMTINNARKTMADSLRIAPQHKILGNKSAGPLIAVRLNILTRKSLGGLETNLQGQVLRPDGKVFEGLYATGEAAGFGGGGVHGYSALEGTFLGGCIFTGKVKPRRTMSAISTDMSSLIEYLRESEYIVALVGAGLSASSGIPTFRGQGSLWHGHEITSVASRSALVRDPLLVWQFYEERRQNAANAKPNAGHFALARLAETKGEFLAITQNIDGIVDLSQRAGHDSTKLAPIHGSLFTAKCLDPECGFEIWNNRTSPLTPALDSSQTAAQTTPEVYSAILPTCGKCRQNFLRPGVVWFGEQLPLELLDRVDEWLEDLPRLDLFLVIGTSSRVFPAATYIEKAREKGARVAHFNVEPDEDFMDEDDWFVQGDAAITLPQVINPALEDDLTSSA
;
A
#
# COMPACT_ATOMS: atom_id res chain seq x y z
N MET A 1 8.66 -24.05 -15.19
CA MET A 1 7.88 -24.61 -14.05
C MET A 1 8.83 -25.07 -12.96
N VAL A 2 8.73 -24.53 -11.74
CA VAL A 2 9.54 -24.98 -10.59
C VAL A 2 9.00 -26.29 -10.02
N GLU A 3 9.89 -27.19 -9.60
CA GLU A 3 9.56 -28.47 -8.97
C GLU A 3 10.18 -28.65 -7.59
N GLU A 4 11.31 -27.99 -7.32
CA GLU A 4 12.06 -28.14 -6.09
C GLU A 4 12.72 -26.82 -5.66
N ILE A 5 12.81 -26.61 -4.34
CA ILE A 5 13.67 -25.59 -3.72
C ILE A 5 14.93 -26.32 -3.26
N ILE A 6 16.09 -25.85 -3.72
CA ILE A 6 17.40 -26.43 -3.39
C ILE A 6 17.79 -25.95 -2.00
N VAL A 7 17.97 -26.91 -1.09
CA VAL A 7 18.33 -26.64 0.32
C VAL A 7 19.64 -27.33 0.63
N GLU A 8 20.65 -26.55 1.00
CA GLU A 8 21.99 -27.02 1.39
C GLU A 8 22.29 -26.52 2.80
N ASP A 9 22.75 -27.40 3.68
CA ASP A 9 23.02 -27.10 5.10
C ASP A 9 21.86 -26.40 5.83
N GLY A 10 20.62 -26.71 5.42
CA GLY A 10 19.40 -26.12 5.98
C GLY A 10 19.04 -24.72 5.46
N VAL A 11 19.79 -24.20 4.47
CA VAL A 11 19.60 -22.90 3.83
C VAL A 11 19.04 -23.08 2.42
N ALA A 12 18.02 -22.33 2.05
CA ALA A 12 17.54 -22.31 0.66
C ALA A 12 18.52 -21.54 -0.24
N LYS A 13 19.05 -22.22 -1.26
CA LYS A 13 20.12 -21.71 -2.16
C LYS A 13 19.70 -21.53 -3.60
N GLY A 14 18.51 -21.99 -3.97
CA GLY A 14 18.08 -21.94 -5.36
C GLY A 14 16.81 -22.72 -5.62
N VAL A 15 16.50 -22.86 -6.90
CA VAL A 15 15.35 -23.62 -7.39
C VAL A 15 15.76 -24.51 -8.55
N ARG A 16 15.12 -25.67 -8.64
CA ARG A 16 15.22 -26.58 -9.78
C ARG A 16 13.84 -26.79 -10.40
N GLY A 17 13.81 -26.93 -11.71
CA GLY A 17 12.57 -27.18 -12.42
C GLY A 17 12.75 -27.52 -13.89
N LYS A 18 11.64 -27.42 -14.60
CA LYS A 18 11.51 -27.81 -16.01
C LYS A 18 11.16 -26.60 -16.86
N VAL A 19 11.82 -26.45 -17.99
CA VAL A 19 11.45 -25.50 -19.04
C VAL A 19 10.33 -26.12 -19.86
N LEU A 20 9.24 -25.39 -20.02
CA LEU A 20 8.10 -25.80 -20.83
C LEU A 20 8.25 -25.22 -22.23
N GLU A 21 7.67 -25.86 -23.24
CA GLU A 21 7.73 -25.35 -24.62
C GLU A 21 7.15 -23.92 -24.72
N PRO A 22 7.75 -23.04 -25.55
CA PRO A 22 7.21 -21.70 -25.78
C PRO A 22 5.77 -21.76 -26.29
N CYS A 23 4.95 -20.83 -25.81
CA CYS A 23 3.54 -20.74 -26.13
C CYS A 23 3.21 -19.29 -26.52
N ASP A 24 3.78 -18.83 -27.64
CA ASP A 24 3.73 -17.42 -28.05
C ASP A 24 2.33 -16.99 -28.54
N ASP A 25 1.50 -17.94 -28.98
CA ASP A 25 0.15 -17.70 -29.51
C ASP A 25 -0.97 -17.88 -28.48
N VAL A 26 -0.65 -18.02 -27.19
CA VAL A 26 -1.64 -18.29 -26.13
C VAL A 26 -2.08 -16.98 -25.46
N GLU A 27 -3.39 -16.74 -25.38
CA GLU A 27 -3.94 -15.56 -24.72
C GLU A 27 -3.60 -15.50 -23.23
N ARG A 28 -3.48 -14.29 -22.68
CA ARG A 28 -3.14 -14.06 -21.28
C ARG A 28 -4.14 -14.75 -20.34
N GLY A 29 -3.64 -15.70 -19.55
CA GLY A 29 -4.43 -16.43 -18.55
C GLY A 29 -4.95 -17.78 -19.04
N ALA A 30 -4.83 -18.09 -20.33
CA ALA A 30 -5.14 -19.42 -20.85
C ALA A 30 -4.12 -20.47 -20.40
N GLU A 31 -4.53 -21.73 -20.47
CA GLU A 31 -3.67 -22.86 -20.12
C GLU A 31 -2.55 -23.01 -21.15
N THR A 32 -1.31 -22.99 -20.67
CA THR A 32 -0.12 -23.20 -21.49
C THR A 32 0.27 -24.67 -21.49
N SER A 33 1.03 -25.08 -22.52
CA SER A 33 1.51 -26.45 -22.63
C SER A 33 2.31 -26.88 -21.41
N ARG A 34 2.17 -28.15 -21.05
CA ARG A 34 2.94 -28.83 -20.01
C ARG A 34 4.04 -29.74 -20.59
N THR A 35 4.26 -29.70 -21.90
CA THR A 35 5.36 -30.42 -22.56
C THR A 35 6.69 -29.86 -22.09
N VAL A 36 7.54 -30.74 -21.59
CA VAL A 36 8.86 -30.40 -21.06
C VAL A 36 9.86 -30.46 -22.21
N VAL A 37 10.65 -29.40 -22.37
CA VAL A 37 11.68 -29.31 -23.42
C VAL A 37 13.09 -29.26 -22.87
N ASP A 38 13.25 -28.83 -21.62
CA ASP A 38 14.55 -28.74 -20.96
C ASP A 38 14.38 -28.73 -19.42
N GLU A 39 15.50 -28.79 -18.70
CA GLU A 39 15.57 -28.62 -17.26
C GLU A 39 16.39 -27.38 -16.90
N PHE A 40 16.11 -26.79 -15.74
CA PHE A 40 16.90 -25.67 -15.24
C PHE A 40 17.20 -25.82 -13.76
N GLU A 41 18.36 -25.31 -13.40
CA GLU A 41 18.80 -25.13 -12.02
C GLU A 41 19.31 -23.69 -11.88
N LEU A 42 18.76 -22.96 -10.92
CA LEU A 42 19.13 -21.58 -10.65
C LEU A 42 19.56 -21.44 -9.20
N ALA A 43 20.83 -21.15 -9.00
CA ALA A 43 21.36 -20.73 -7.70
C ALA A 43 21.07 -19.23 -7.49
N GLY A 44 20.76 -18.86 -6.26
CA GLY A 44 20.49 -17.48 -5.88
C GLY A 44 20.82 -17.21 -4.42
N ARG A 45 20.95 -15.91 -4.07
CA ARG A 45 21.19 -15.48 -2.69
C ARG A 45 20.04 -15.88 -1.75
N ALA A 46 18.82 -15.92 -2.28
CA ALA A 46 17.61 -16.32 -1.58
C ALA A 46 16.52 -16.75 -2.58
N VAL A 47 15.51 -17.45 -2.09
CA VAL A 47 14.31 -17.84 -2.83
C VAL A 47 13.11 -17.09 -2.25
N VAL A 48 12.39 -16.35 -3.10
CA VAL A 48 11.17 -15.62 -2.74
C VAL A 48 9.95 -16.28 -3.39
N VAL A 49 9.02 -16.77 -2.58
CA VAL A 49 7.78 -17.40 -3.05
C VAL A 49 6.67 -16.33 -3.15
N ALA A 50 6.34 -15.95 -4.39
CA ALA A 50 5.31 -14.97 -4.72
C ALA A 50 4.28 -15.53 -5.73
N THR A 51 3.98 -16.83 -5.66
CA THR A 51 3.24 -17.57 -6.69
C THR A 51 1.72 -17.62 -6.50
N GLY A 52 1.18 -16.80 -5.59
CA GLY A 52 -0.23 -16.85 -5.22
C GLY A 52 -0.57 -18.03 -4.32
N GLY A 53 -1.88 -18.24 -4.10
CA GLY A 53 -2.42 -19.23 -3.17
C GLY A 53 -2.96 -20.47 -3.88
N ILE A 54 -3.96 -21.11 -3.28
CA ILE A 54 -4.59 -22.34 -3.81
C ILE A 54 -5.87 -22.08 -4.63
N GLY A 55 -6.26 -20.82 -4.83
CA GLY A 55 -7.58 -20.46 -5.37
C GLY A 55 -7.91 -21.02 -6.76
N GLY A 56 -6.90 -21.34 -7.57
CA GLY A 56 -7.04 -21.93 -8.90
C GLY A 56 -7.15 -23.45 -8.90
N ASN A 57 -6.83 -24.10 -7.77
CA ASN A 57 -6.91 -25.54 -7.62
C ASN A 57 -8.13 -25.93 -6.77
N VAL A 58 -9.23 -26.26 -7.45
CA VAL A 58 -10.50 -26.62 -6.82
C VAL A 58 -10.38 -27.82 -5.87
N GLU A 59 -9.54 -28.80 -6.19
CA GLU A 59 -9.34 -29.98 -5.34
C GLU A 59 -8.66 -29.60 -4.02
N GLU A 60 -7.64 -28.74 -4.07
CA GLU A 60 -6.97 -28.24 -2.87
C GLU A 60 -7.87 -27.33 -2.03
N VAL A 61 -8.70 -26.50 -2.67
CA VAL A 61 -9.71 -25.70 -1.97
C VAL A 61 -10.70 -26.62 -1.24
N LYS A 62 -11.20 -27.67 -1.90
CA LYS A 62 -12.14 -28.62 -1.27
C LYS A 62 -11.48 -29.40 -0.14
N LYS A 63 -10.22 -29.82 -0.30
CA LYS A 63 -9.46 -30.55 0.72
C LYS A 63 -9.27 -29.74 2.00
N ASN A 64 -9.03 -28.43 1.87
CA ASN A 64 -8.82 -27.53 3.00
C ASN A 64 -10.12 -26.82 3.45
N TRP A 65 -11.29 -27.22 2.92
CA TRP A 65 -12.54 -26.50 3.20
C TRP A 65 -12.92 -26.58 4.69
N PRO A 66 -13.13 -25.45 5.38
CA PRO A 66 -13.44 -25.44 6.81
C PRO A 66 -14.90 -25.83 7.08
N MET A 67 -15.18 -27.13 7.15
CA MET A 67 -16.53 -27.68 7.33
C MET A 67 -17.22 -27.17 8.61
N ASP A 68 -16.47 -27.06 9.72
CA ASP A 68 -17.00 -26.61 11.00
C ASP A 68 -17.48 -25.15 10.99
N ARG A 69 -16.95 -24.34 10.06
CA ARG A 69 -17.19 -22.89 10.00
C ARG A 69 -18.10 -22.45 8.86
N LEU A 70 -17.86 -22.99 7.66
CA LEU A 70 -18.55 -22.57 6.44
C LEU A 70 -19.74 -23.45 6.09
N GLY A 71 -19.83 -24.68 6.60
CA GLY A 71 -21.00 -25.54 6.36
C GLY A 71 -20.63 -27.01 6.25
N PRO A 72 -21.64 -27.91 6.33
CA PRO A 72 -21.43 -29.35 6.51
C PRO A 72 -20.75 -30.05 5.33
N LYS A 73 -20.61 -29.38 4.18
CA LYS A 73 -20.01 -29.93 2.96
C LYS A 73 -19.30 -28.83 2.17
N ALA A 74 -18.21 -29.20 1.49
CA ALA A 74 -17.60 -28.34 0.50
C ALA A 74 -18.52 -28.20 -0.75
N PRO A 75 -18.55 -27.03 -1.40
CA PRO A 75 -19.32 -26.81 -2.64
C PRO A 75 -19.04 -27.87 -3.70
N GLU A 76 -20.08 -28.38 -4.36
CA GLU A 76 -19.89 -29.36 -5.44
C GLU A 76 -19.43 -28.64 -6.71
N SER A 77 -20.12 -27.55 -7.03
CA SER A 77 -19.84 -26.66 -8.14
C SER A 77 -19.28 -25.33 -7.67
N VAL A 78 -18.19 -24.91 -8.32
CA VAL A 78 -17.59 -23.60 -8.13
C VAL A 78 -17.15 -23.04 -9.47
N VAL A 79 -16.98 -21.72 -9.52
CA VAL A 79 -16.28 -21.04 -10.61
C VAL A 79 -14.95 -20.49 -10.11
N VAL A 80 -13.96 -20.40 -10.98
CA VAL A 80 -12.58 -20.07 -10.62
C VAL A 80 -12.23 -18.67 -11.10
N GLY A 81 -12.03 -17.73 -10.17
CA GLY A 81 -11.74 -16.33 -10.46
C GLY A 81 -10.26 -15.95 -10.43
N VAL A 82 -9.36 -16.94 -10.51
CA VAL A 82 -7.91 -16.75 -10.63
C VAL A 82 -7.37 -17.64 -11.76
N PRO A 83 -6.23 -17.29 -12.37
CA PRO A 83 -5.62 -18.12 -13.41
C PRO A 83 -5.26 -19.51 -12.92
N ALA A 84 -5.20 -20.48 -13.84
CA ALA A 84 -4.89 -21.88 -13.54
C ALA A 84 -3.51 -22.11 -12.89
N HIS A 85 -2.56 -21.20 -13.06
CA HIS A 85 -1.23 -21.30 -12.44
C HIS A 85 -1.22 -20.95 -10.94
N VAL A 86 -2.32 -20.41 -10.39
CA VAL A 86 -2.47 -20.11 -8.95
C VAL A 86 -2.96 -21.37 -8.24
N ASP A 87 -2.13 -22.41 -8.25
CA ASP A 87 -2.48 -23.78 -7.83
C ASP A 87 -1.94 -24.17 -6.45
N GLY A 88 -1.20 -23.26 -5.80
CA GLY A 88 -0.54 -23.45 -4.51
C GLY A 88 0.65 -24.42 -4.53
N LYS A 89 1.19 -24.78 -5.70
CA LYS A 89 2.28 -25.76 -5.83
C LYS A 89 3.51 -25.37 -5.01
N MET A 90 3.93 -24.10 -5.03
CA MET A 90 5.12 -23.67 -4.27
C MET A 90 4.92 -23.69 -2.76
N VAL A 91 3.69 -23.49 -2.26
CA VAL A 91 3.39 -23.63 -0.83
C VAL A 91 3.64 -25.08 -0.39
N LYS A 92 3.22 -26.05 -1.22
CA LYS A 92 3.48 -27.48 -0.96
C LYS A 92 4.96 -27.83 -1.06
N ILE A 93 5.68 -27.34 -2.07
CA ILE A 93 7.12 -27.59 -2.26
C ILE A 93 7.91 -27.02 -1.07
N ALA A 94 7.61 -25.79 -0.66
CA ALA A 94 8.26 -25.21 0.52
C ALA A 94 7.94 -26.00 1.79
N GLY A 95 6.68 -26.43 1.97
CA GLY A 95 6.27 -27.29 3.08
C GLY A 95 7.01 -28.62 3.12
N SER A 96 7.22 -29.28 1.99
CA SER A 96 7.97 -30.55 1.94
C SER A 96 9.46 -30.39 2.23
N GLN A 97 10.01 -29.18 2.08
CA GLN A 97 11.39 -28.81 2.45
C GLN A 97 11.52 -28.34 3.92
N GLY A 98 10.44 -28.41 4.70
CA GLY A 98 10.44 -28.10 6.13
C GLY A 98 10.04 -26.67 6.47
N ALA A 99 9.37 -25.95 5.57
CA ALA A 99 8.69 -24.71 5.90
C ALA A 99 7.40 -24.98 6.70
N SER A 100 7.07 -24.07 7.61
CA SER A 100 5.79 -24.06 8.32
C SER A 100 4.69 -23.53 7.39
N VAL A 101 3.62 -24.31 7.24
CA VAL A 101 2.42 -23.95 6.49
C VAL A 101 1.26 -23.89 7.46
N ILE A 102 0.60 -22.74 7.55
CA ILE A 102 -0.42 -22.47 8.56
C ILE A 102 -1.73 -22.00 7.93
N ASN A 103 -2.84 -22.26 8.64
CA ASN A 103 -4.14 -21.63 8.41
C ASN A 103 -4.75 -21.88 7.01
N MET A 104 -4.43 -22.99 6.36
CA MET A 104 -4.93 -23.31 5.01
C MET A 104 -6.46 -23.39 4.93
N ASP A 105 -7.14 -23.59 6.06
CA ASP A 105 -8.60 -23.56 6.23
C ASP A 105 -9.20 -22.14 6.17
N ARG A 106 -8.35 -21.10 6.26
CA ARG A 106 -8.77 -19.71 6.16
C ARG A 106 -8.84 -19.33 4.69
N MET A 107 -10.06 -19.19 4.19
CA MET A 107 -10.34 -18.88 2.80
C MET A 107 -11.25 -17.67 2.66
N TRP A 108 -11.08 -16.94 1.57
CA TRP A 108 -11.94 -15.83 1.18
C TRP A 108 -12.44 -16.06 -0.25
N HIS A 109 -13.69 -16.51 -0.33
CA HIS A 109 -14.39 -16.79 -1.58
C HIS A 109 -15.59 -15.87 -1.70
N TYR A 110 -15.94 -15.55 -2.95
CA TYR A 110 -17.06 -14.67 -3.23
C TYR A 110 -18.30 -15.49 -3.55
N THR A 111 -19.46 -14.93 -3.25
CA THR A 111 -20.76 -15.57 -3.45
C THR A 111 -21.47 -15.07 -4.70
N GLU A 112 -20.98 -13.99 -5.31
CA GLU A 112 -21.54 -13.35 -6.50
C GLU A 112 -20.79 -13.76 -7.78
N GLY A 113 -20.47 -15.04 -7.92
CA GLY A 113 -19.76 -15.59 -9.07
C GLY A 113 -20.66 -15.94 -10.25
N LEU A 114 -20.20 -15.61 -11.46
CA LEU A 114 -20.83 -15.99 -12.74
C LEU A 114 -19.89 -16.90 -13.52
N GLN A 115 -20.44 -17.88 -14.22
CA GLN A 115 -19.68 -18.58 -15.24
C GLN A 115 -19.43 -17.63 -16.41
N ASN A 116 -18.16 -17.45 -16.78
CA ASN A 116 -17.83 -16.62 -17.93
C ASN A 116 -18.31 -17.29 -19.23
N TRP A 117 -19.07 -16.55 -20.05
CA TRP A 117 -19.54 -17.03 -21.34
C TRP A 117 -18.40 -17.08 -22.38
N ASN A 118 -17.40 -16.20 -22.26
CA ASN A 118 -16.17 -16.18 -23.06
C ASN A 118 -14.97 -16.55 -22.17
N SER A 119 -14.92 -17.82 -21.78
CA SER A 119 -13.92 -18.33 -20.84
C SER A 119 -12.52 -18.34 -21.45
N ILE A 120 -11.53 -17.95 -20.66
CA ILE A 120 -10.10 -17.90 -21.05
C ILE A 120 -9.36 -19.09 -20.41
N TRP A 121 -9.83 -19.59 -19.26
CA TRP A 121 -9.32 -20.78 -18.58
C TRP A 121 -10.45 -21.70 -18.09
N PRO A 122 -10.15 -22.96 -17.69
CA PRO A 122 -11.15 -23.89 -17.19
C PRO A 122 -11.92 -23.33 -15.99
N LEU A 123 -13.26 -23.48 -16.01
CA LEU A 123 -14.17 -22.95 -14.98
C LEU A 123 -14.05 -21.43 -14.74
N HIS A 124 -13.59 -20.65 -15.74
CA HIS A 124 -13.39 -19.21 -15.60
C HIS A 124 -14.64 -18.51 -15.04
N GLY A 125 -14.50 -18.01 -13.80
CA GLY A 125 -15.52 -17.29 -13.07
C GLY A 125 -15.27 -15.80 -13.04
N ILE A 126 -16.33 -15.02 -13.20
CA ILE A 126 -16.31 -13.56 -13.03
C ILE A 126 -17.13 -13.19 -11.81
N ARG A 127 -16.59 -12.33 -10.94
CA ARG A 127 -17.35 -11.80 -9.81
C ARG A 127 -18.14 -10.57 -10.25
N ILE A 128 -19.40 -10.51 -9.88
CA ILE A 128 -20.20 -9.29 -9.94
C ILE A 128 -19.82 -8.41 -8.74
N ILE A 129 -19.69 -7.11 -8.95
CA ILE A 129 -19.60 -6.12 -7.89
C ILE A 129 -20.98 -5.44 -7.80
N PRO A 130 -21.96 -6.08 -7.13
CA PRO A 130 -23.34 -5.61 -7.11
C PRO A 130 -23.49 -4.37 -6.24
N GLY A 131 -24.50 -3.55 -6.51
CA GLY A 131 -25.05 -2.63 -5.53
C GLY A 131 -26.12 -3.32 -4.67
N PRO A 132 -26.59 -2.66 -3.60
CA PRO A 132 -27.45 -3.27 -2.60
C PRO A 132 -28.91 -3.50 -3.07
N SER A 133 -29.29 -3.13 -4.29
CA SER A 133 -30.70 -3.10 -4.72
C SER A 133 -31.26 -4.45 -5.15
N SER A 134 -30.44 -5.39 -5.60
CA SER A 134 -30.90 -6.73 -6.01
C SER A 134 -31.47 -7.51 -4.83
N LEU A 135 -32.65 -8.12 -5.01
CA LEU A 135 -33.20 -9.03 -4.01
C LEU A 135 -32.43 -10.34 -4.09
N TRP A 136 -31.86 -10.75 -2.95
CA TRP A 136 -31.04 -11.96 -2.86
C TRP A 136 -31.81 -13.07 -2.17
N PHE A 137 -31.91 -14.22 -2.83
CA PHE A 137 -32.54 -15.44 -2.35
C PHE A 137 -31.51 -16.56 -2.27
N ASP A 138 -31.61 -17.39 -1.24
CA ASP A 138 -30.89 -18.66 -1.18
C ASP A 138 -31.44 -19.67 -2.22
N ALA A 139 -30.82 -20.86 -2.30
CA ALA A 139 -31.27 -21.91 -3.20
C ALA A 139 -32.70 -22.41 -2.93
N ASN A 140 -33.22 -22.24 -1.70
CA ASN A 140 -34.56 -22.63 -1.28
C ASN A 140 -35.62 -21.54 -1.58
N GLY A 141 -35.24 -20.43 -2.20
CA GLY A 141 -36.14 -19.31 -2.47
C GLY A 141 -36.48 -18.47 -1.25
N LYS A 142 -35.68 -18.55 -0.18
CA LYS A 142 -35.80 -17.67 0.98
C LYS A 142 -34.89 -16.46 0.79
N ARG A 143 -35.47 -15.27 0.96
CA ARG A 143 -34.72 -14.02 0.92
C ARG A 143 -33.67 -14.04 2.02
N MET A 144 -32.46 -13.61 1.68
CA MET A 144 -31.34 -13.53 2.61
C MET A 144 -31.73 -12.68 3.84
N PRO A 145 -31.41 -13.14 5.07
CA PRO A 145 -31.74 -12.41 6.28
C PRO A 145 -30.89 -11.13 6.40
N PRO A 146 -31.37 -10.08 7.08
CA PRO A 146 -30.52 -8.96 7.45
C PRO A 146 -29.30 -9.47 8.25
N PHE A 147 -28.05 -9.11 7.93
CA PHE A 147 -27.56 -8.10 6.98
C PHE A 147 -26.83 -8.72 5.76
N LEU A 148 -27.30 -9.88 5.28
CA LEU A 148 -26.73 -10.61 4.13
C LEU A 148 -27.25 -10.04 2.79
N PHE A 149 -27.03 -8.75 2.57
CA PHE A 149 -27.39 -8.05 1.34
C PHE A 149 -26.20 -7.97 0.38
N PRO A 150 -26.43 -7.73 -0.92
CA PRO A 150 -25.35 -7.60 -1.89
C PRO A 150 -24.34 -6.54 -1.44
N GLY A 151 -23.04 -6.86 -1.51
CA GLY A 151 -21.97 -5.94 -1.11
C GLY A 151 -21.81 -5.73 0.41
N SER A 152 -22.47 -6.54 1.25
CA SER A 152 -22.29 -6.52 2.71
C SER A 152 -21.19 -7.51 3.14
N ASP A 153 -21.51 -8.52 3.96
CA ASP A 153 -20.54 -9.50 4.46
C ASP A 153 -20.52 -10.76 3.58
N THR A 154 -19.46 -10.91 2.77
CA THR A 154 -19.31 -12.04 1.84
C THR A 154 -19.12 -13.37 2.58
N LEU A 155 -18.42 -13.39 3.72
CA LEU A 155 -18.14 -14.64 4.44
C LEU A 155 -19.36 -15.12 5.22
N ALA A 156 -20.10 -14.19 5.83
CA ALA A 156 -21.38 -14.53 6.45
C ALA A 156 -22.39 -15.02 5.40
N THR A 157 -22.39 -14.42 4.21
CA THR A 157 -23.23 -14.87 3.09
C THR A 157 -22.81 -16.26 2.59
N LEU A 158 -21.51 -16.50 2.44
CA LEU A 158 -20.96 -17.81 2.07
C LEU A 158 -21.38 -18.88 3.07
N LYS A 159 -21.22 -18.59 4.37
CA LYS A 159 -21.66 -19.49 5.44
C LYS A 159 -23.16 -19.77 5.36
N HIS A 160 -23.98 -18.75 5.11
CA HIS A 160 -25.43 -18.92 5.00
C HIS A 160 -25.79 -19.83 3.81
N ILE A 161 -25.26 -19.55 2.62
CA ILE A 161 -25.49 -20.36 1.42
C ILE A 161 -25.11 -21.82 1.67
N CYS A 162 -23.88 -22.07 2.11
CA CYS A 162 -23.41 -23.43 2.39
C CYS A 162 -24.20 -24.12 3.52
N SER A 163 -24.72 -23.38 4.51
CA SER A 163 -25.56 -23.95 5.57
C SER A 163 -26.91 -24.46 5.07
N THR A 164 -27.38 -23.99 3.91
CA THR A 164 -28.59 -24.52 3.25
C THR A 164 -28.39 -25.89 2.60
N GLY A 165 -27.15 -26.38 2.51
CA GLY A 165 -26.80 -27.61 1.79
C GLY A 165 -26.60 -27.42 0.29
N HIS A 166 -26.67 -26.18 -0.22
CA HIS A 166 -26.48 -25.82 -1.61
C HIS A 166 -25.27 -24.89 -1.80
N ASP A 167 -24.79 -24.77 -3.04
CA ASP A 167 -23.60 -24.01 -3.43
C ASP A 167 -23.89 -22.85 -4.40
N TYR A 168 -25.16 -22.47 -4.51
CA TYR A 168 -25.61 -21.37 -5.35
C TYR A 168 -26.73 -20.56 -4.68
N SER A 169 -27.00 -19.38 -5.23
CA SER A 169 -28.07 -18.49 -4.79
C SER A 169 -28.65 -17.73 -5.99
N PHE A 170 -29.70 -16.93 -5.80
CA PHE A 170 -30.31 -16.15 -6.87
C PHE A 170 -30.39 -14.67 -6.53
N PHE A 171 -29.99 -13.83 -7.47
CA PHE A 171 -30.49 -12.45 -7.54
C PHE A 171 -31.77 -12.38 -8.35
N ILE A 172 -32.73 -11.58 -7.88
CA ILE A 172 -33.87 -11.08 -8.65
C ILE A 172 -33.76 -9.56 -8.71
N LEU A 173 -33.80 -9.02 -9.91
CA LEU A 173 -33.69 -7.59 -10.19
C LEU A 173 -34.36 -7.24 -11.53
N ASP A 174 -34.25 -5.99 -11.94
CA ASP A 174 -34.74 -5.49 -13.21
C ASP A 174 -33.64 -4.80 -14.03
N ARG A 175 -33.99 -4.37 -15.24
CA ARG A 175 -33.07 -3.71 -16.17
C ARG A 175 -32.46 -2.43 -15.60
N SER A 176 -33.21 -1.67 -14.81
CA SER A 176 -32.71 -0.40 -14.26
C SER A 176 -31.65 -0.62 -13.17
N ILE A 177 -31.77 -1.70 -12.39
CA ILE A 177 -30.79 -2.10 -11.39
C ILE A 177 -29.55 -2.65 -12.08
N ILE A 178 -29.71 -3.64 -12.98
CA ILE A 178 -28.54 -4.30 -13.60
C ILE A 178 -27.68 -3.32 -14.40
N ALA A 179 -28.32 -2.33 -15.04
CA ALA A 179 -27.63 -1.33 -15.84
C ALA A 179 -26.67 -0.45 -15.04
N ARG A 180 -26.96 -0.20 -13.76
CA ARG A 180 -26.17 0.70 -12.90
C ARG A 180 -25.31 -0.04 -11.90
N GLU A 181 -25.82 -1.15 -11.36
CA GLU A 181 -25.25 -1.81 -10.18
C GLU A 181 -24.42 -3.06 -10.50
N PHE A 182 -24.51 -3.63 -11.70
CA PHE A 182 -23.71 -4.80 -12.07
C PHE A 182 -22.42 -4.37 -12.77
N ALA A 183 -21.35 -4.20 -12.00
CA ALA A 183 -20.00 -4.11 -12.54
C ALA A 183 -19.36 -5.50 -12.55
N LEU A 184 -18.70 -5.87 -13.65
CA LEU A 184 -18.03 -7.17 -13.81
C LEU A 184 -16.54 -7.02 -13.48
N SER A 185 -16.02 -7.88 -12.59
CA SER A 185 -14.60 -7.86 -12.23
C SER A 185 -13.76 -8.68 -13.21
N GLY A 186 -12.86 -8.03 -13.94
CA GLY A 186 -11.95 -8.68 -14.89
C GLY A 186 -11.33 -7.64 -15.82
N SER A 187 -10.00 -7.58 -15.94
CA SER A 187 -9.33 -6.58 -16.80
C SER A 187 -9.77 -6.70 -18.26
N GLU A 188 -9.97 -7.94 -18.71
CA GLU A 188 -10.47 -8.32 -20.03
C GLU A 188 -11.91 -7.88 -20.31
N GLN A 189 -12.71 -7.62 -19.26
CA GLN A 189 -14.08 -7.10 -19.39
C GLN A 189 -14.15 -5.58 -19.13
N ASN A 190 -13.02 -4.93 -18.88
CA ASN A 190 -12.93 -3.50 -18.59
C ASN A 190 -11.89 -2.85 -19.52
N GLU A 191 -11.99 -3.12 -20.84
CA GLU A 191 -11.07 -2.59 -21.87
C GLU A 191 -10.91 -1.06 -21.79
N ASP A 192 -11.95 -0.34 -21.41
CA ASP A 192 -11.95 1.11 -21.23
C ASP A 192 -11.02 1.59 -20.10
N ILE A 193 -10.94 0.86 -18.99
CA ILE A 193 -10.01 1.14 -17.88
C ILE A 193 -8.60 0.67 -18.25
N THR A 194 -8.49 -0.52 -18.87
CA THR A 194 -7.21 -1.09 -19.29
C THR A 194 -6.54 -0.28 -20.41
N SER A 195 -7.32 0.35 -21.29
CA SER A 195 -6.85 1.27 -22.34
C SER A 195 -6.66 2.73 -21.86
N LYS A 196 -6.84 3.01 -20.56
CA LYS A 196 -6.74 4.36 -19.96
C LYS A 196 -7.67 5.39 -20.63
N SER A 197 -8.83 4.97 -21.12
CA SER A 197 -9.77 5.86 -21.81
C SER A 197 -10.78 6.46 -20.84
N TYR A 198 -10.51 7.72 -20.42
CA TYR A 198 -11.41 8.48 -19.55
C TYR A 198 -12.83 8.65 -20.13
N TRP A 199 -12.94 8.72 -21.46
CA TRP A 199 -14.21 8.95 -22.17
C TRP A 199 -15.08 7.68 -22.24
N ARG A 200 -14.50 6.50 -22.43
CA ARG A 200 -15.25 5.23 -22.40
C ARG A 200 -15.68 4.86 -20.97
N THR A 201 -14.86 5.22 -19.98
CA THR A 201 -15.16 5.02 -18.56
C THR A 201 -16.34 5.88 -18.09
N SER A 202 -16.46 7.12 -18.57
CA SER A 202 -17.59 8.01 -18.24
C SER A 202 -18.90 7.61 -18.94
N TYR A 203 -18.83 6.94 -20.10
CA TYR A 203 -20.00 6.41 -20.82
C TYR A 203 -20.83 5.42 -19.99
N ARG A 204 -20.20 4.68 -19.05
CA ARG A 204 -20.87 3.75 -18.12
C ARG A 204 -22.03 4.39 -17.36
N TYR A 205 -21.93 5.68 -17.05
CA TYR A 205 -22.93 6.41 -16.27
C TYR A 205 -24.13 6.91 -17.11
N PHE A 206 -24.01 6.92 -18.44
CA PHE A 206 -25.04 7.49 -19.34
C PHE A 206 -25.91 6.44 -20.04
N THR A 207 -25.60 5.14 -19.90
CA THR A 207 -26.38 4.07 -20.55
C THR A 207 -27.52 3.56 -19.68
N THR A 208 -28.71 3.40 -20.28
CA THR A 208 -29.89 2.82 -19.62
C THR A 208 -29.94 1.29 -19.70
N LEU A 209 -29.06 0.69 -20.51
CA LEU A 209 -29.01 -0.76 -20.79
C LEU A 209 -27.83 -1.47 -20.09
N GLY A 210 -26.96 -0.72 -19.40
CA GLY A 210 -25.71 -1.23 -18.83
C GLY A 210 -24.60 -1.35 -19.86
N THR A 211 -23.41 -1.78 -19.41
CA THR A 211 -22.24 -1.91 -20.28
C THR A 211 -22.44 -3.01 -21.34
N LYS A 212 -21.66 -2.98 -22.42
CA LYS A 212 -21.76 -3.97 -23.52
C LYS A 212 -21.53 -5.38 -23.01
N GLU A 213 -20.64 -5.53 -22.05
CA GLU A 213 -20.24 -6.78 -21.42
C GLU A 213 -21.40 -7.33 -20.59
N VAL A 214 -22.07 -6.49 -19.79
CA VAL A 214 -23.27 -6.89 -19.03
C VAL A 214 -24.40 -7.34 -19.96
N GLN A 215 -24.61 -6.65 -21.08
CA GLN A 215 -25.58 -7.06 -22.09
C GLN A 215 -25.20 -8.40 -22.76
N ALA A 216 -23.91 -8.62 -23.01
CA ALA A 216 -23.41 -9.89 -23.53
C ALA A 216 -23.64 -11.04 -22.53
N PHE A 217 -23.45 -10.80 -21.24
CA PHE A 217 -23.76 -11.77 -20.18
C PHE A 217 -25.26 -12.06 -20.10
N GLN A 218 -26.13 -11.07 -20.23
CA GLN A 218 -27.58 -11.31 -20.27
C GLN A 218 -28.00 -12.17 -21.48
N LYS A 219 -27.32 -12.00 -22.62
CA LYS A 219 -27.64 -12.72 -23.86
C LYS A 219 -27.07 -14.14 -23.90
N ASN A 220 -25.82 -14.31 -23.47
CA ASN A 220 -25.04 -15.53 -23.66
C ASN A 220 -24.75 -16.29 -22.36
N GLY A 221 -24.97 -15.65 -21.21
CA GLY A 221 -24.65 -16.21 -19.90
C GLY A 221 -25.61 -17.33 -19.52
N LYS A 222 -25.06 -18.49 -19.14
CA LYS A 222 -25.84 -19.67 -18.74
C LYS A 222 -26.62 -19.47 -17.43
N ASP A 223 -26.19 -18.52 -16.61
CA ASP A 223 -26.77 -18.27 -15.29
C ASP A 223 -27.89 -17.21 -15.31
N PHE A 224 -28.24 -16.66 -16.49
CA PHE A 224 -29.22 -15.58 -16.62
C PHE A 224 -30.58 -16.08 -17.09
N VAL A 225 -31.63 -15.55 -16.48
CA VAL A 225 -33.02 -15.68 -16.91
C VAL A 225 -33.60 -14.29 -17.07
N VAL A 226 -34.06 -13.95 -18.26
CA VAL A 226 -34.71 -12.68 -18.55
C VAL A 226 -36.16 -12.96 -18.93
N ALA A 227 -37.10 -12.34 -18.23
CA ALA A 227 -38.53 -12.54 -18.41
C ALA A 227 -39.34 -11.24 -18.24
N ASN A 228 -40.51 -11.17 -18.87
CA ASN A 228 -41.37 -9.98 -18.78
C ASN A 228 -42.33 -10.01 -17.58
N ASP A 229 -42.46 -11.17 -16.93
CA ASP A 229 -43.34 -11.42 -15.80
C ASP A 229 -42.66 -12.37 -14.81
N LEU A 230 -43.15 -12.36 -13.57
CA LEU A 230 -42.55 -13.12 -12.48
C LEU A 230 -42.77 -14.64 -12.62
N GLU A 231 -43.86 -15.08 -13.26
CA GLU A 231 -44.17 -16.50 -13.42
C GLU A 231 -43.15 -17.16 -14.34
N SER A 232 -42.96 -16.58 -15.52
CA SER A 232 -41.93 -16.98 -16.48
C SER A 232 -40.52 -16.88 -15.90
N LEU A 233 -40.27 -15.90 -15.02
CA LEU A 233 -38.99 -15.76 -14.32
C LEU A 233 -38.72 -16.93 -13.37
N VAL A 234 -39.70 -17.26 -12.52
CA VAL A 234 -39.60 -18.36 -11.55
C VAL A 234 -39.48 -19.71 -12.26
N ASP A 235 -40.19 -19.91 -13.38
CA ASP A 235 -40.02 -21.10 -14.22
C ASP A 235 -38.59 -21.24 -14.76
N GLY A 236 -37.99 -20.13 -15.20
CA GLY A 236 -36.59 -20.11 -15.61
C GLY A 236 -35.62 -20.38 -14.44
N MET A 237 -35.88 -19.81 -13.25
CA MET A 237 -35.09 -20.10 -12.05
C MET A 237 -35.17 -21.57 -11.66
N ASN A 238 -36.36 -22.18 -11.72
CA ASN A 238 -36.58 -23.60 -11.46
C ASN A 238 -35.85 -24.51 -12.46
N ARG A 239 -35.75 -24.09 -13.72
CA ARG A 239 -34.92 -24.78 -14.72
C ARG A 239 -33.44 -24.79 -14.30
N LEU A 240 -32.90 -23.65 -13.88
CA LEU A 240 -31.52 -23.54 -13.42
C LEU A 240 -31.27 -24.28 -12.09
N ALA A 241 -32.24 -24.29 -11.18
CA ALA A 241 -32.15 -25.05 -9.94
C ALA A 241 -32.10 -26.56 -10.22
N LYS A 242 -32.90 -27.05 -11.18
CA LYS A 242 -32.92 -28.46 -11.58
C LYS A 242 -31.57 -28.96 -12.11
N GLU A 243 -30.82 -28.12 -12.83
CA GLU A 243 -29.45 -28.47 -13.29
C GLU A 243 -28.49 -28.80 -12.15
N ARG A 244 -28.76 -28.30 -10.94
CA ARG A 244 -27.95 -28.51 -9.73
C ARG A 244 -28.62 -29.44 -8.72
N ASN A 245 -29.66 -30.18 -9.13
CA ASN A 245 -30.50 -30.98 -8.22
C ASN A 245 -31.06 -30.15 -7.05
N GLY A 246 -31.32 -28.87 -7.29
CA GLY A 246 -31.87 -27.94 -6.32
C GLY A 246 -33.37 -28.10 -6.10
N PRO A 247 -33.91 -27.45 -5.05
CA PRO A 247 -35.34 -27.48 -4.74
C PRO A 247 -36.15 -26.72 -5.78
N VAL A 248 -37.44 -27.05 -5.87
CA VAL A 248 -38.41 -26.30 -6.68
C VAL A 248 -38.86 -25.08 -5.89
N LEU A 249 -38.65 -23.90 -6.47
CA LEU A 249 -39.05 -22.60 -5.94
C LEU A 249 -40.55 -22.40 -6.12
N ASP A 250 -41.22 -22.01 -5.03
CA ASP A 250 -42.64 -21.67 -5.04
C ASP A 250 -42.86 -20.21 -5.49
N TYR A 251 -43.57 -20.04 -6.61
CA TYR A 251 -43.97 -18.74 -7.15
C TYR A 251 -44.67 -17.86 -6.09
N ALA A 252 -45.60 -18.44 -5.32
CA ALA A 252 -46.39 -17.67 -4.37
C ALA A 252 -45.51 -17.10 -3.24
N ASP A 253 -44.55 -17.88 -2.76
CA ASP A 253 -43.63 -17.43 -1.70
C ASP A 253 -42.60 -16.41 -2.20
N ILE A 254 -42.07 -16.58 -3.42
CA ILE A 254 -41.18 -15.57 -4.03
C ILE A 254 -41.94 -14.25 -4.22
N LYS A 255 -43.12 -14.30 -4.83
CA LYS A 255 -43.97 -13.12 -5.05
C LYS A 255 -44.26 -12.40 -3.73
N ARG A 256 -44.71 -13.13 -2.71
CA ARG A 256 -45.00 -12.58 -1.38
C ARG A 256 -43.80 -11.85 -0.78
N GLN A 257 -42.60 -12.41 -0.89
CA GLN A 257 -41.39 -11.79 -0.34
C GLN A 257 -41.00 -10.50 -1.08
N ILE A 258 -41.16 -10.45 -2.41
CA ILE A 258 -40.91 -9.25 -3.20
C ILE A 258 -41.95 -8.16 -2.88
N GLU A 259 -43.25 -8.51 -2.85
CA GLU A 259 -44.33 -7.58 -2.52
C GLU A 259 -44.19 -6.99 -1.11
N LEU A 260 -43.77 -7.80 -0.13
CA LEU A 260 -43.50 -7.34 1.23
C LEU A 260 -42.37 -6.31 1.29
N ARG A 261 -41.32 -6.46 0.47
CA ARG A 261 -40.27 -5.45 0.34
C ARG A 261 -40.81 -4.21 -0.38
N ASP A 262 -41.51 -4.39 -1.49
CA ASP A 262 -41.96 -3.28 -2.34
C ASP A 262 -42.99 -2.37 -1.64
N MET A 263 -43.86 -2.91 -0.78
CA MET A 263 -44.78 -2.08 0.02
C MET A 263 -44.06 -1.16 1.01
N GLN A 264 -42.83 -1.50 1.41
CA GLN A 264 -42.07 -0.68 2.36
C GLN A 264 -41.53 0.60 1.72
N LEU A 265 -41.54 0.72 0.39
CA LEU A 265 -41.20 1.95 -0.32
C LEU A 265 -42.27 3.05 -0.20
N ASP A 266 -43.53 2.66 0.08
CA ASP A 266 -44.60 3.62 0.29
C ASP A 266 -44.52 4.29 1.69
N ASN A 267 -43.64 3.79 2.56
CA ASN A 267 -43.44 4.27 3.92
C ASN A 267 -42.05 4.90 4.09
N GLN A 268 -42.00 6.22 4.28
CA GLN A 268 -40.75 6.96 4.49
C GLN A 268 -39.90 6.45 5.67
N TYR A 269 -40.51 5.86 6.70
CA TYR A 269 -39.77 5.31 7.83
C TYR A 269 -39.13 3.95 7.54
N THR A 270 -39.74 3.13 6.65
CA THR A 270 -39.37 1.75 6.24
C THR A 270 -38.62 0.87 7.25
N LYS A 271 -39.19 -0.29 7.60
CA LYS A 271 -38.52 -1.25 8.48
C LYS A 271 -37.76 -2.35 7.73
N ASP A 272 -37.73 -2.28 6.40
CA ASP A 272 -36.95 -3.23 5.60
C ASP A 272 -35.47 -2.85 5.62
N ALA A 273 -34.66 -3.70 6.23
CA ALA A 273 -33.24 -3.44 6.41
C ALA A 273 -32.47 -3.24 5.08
N GLN A 274 -32.91 -3.88 3.98
CA GLN A 274 -32.27 -3.67 2.68
C GLN A 274 -32.58 -2.27 2.13
N ILE A 275 -33.83 -1.83 2.22
CA ILE A 275 -34.23 -0.47 1.82
C ILE A 275 -33.50 0.58 2.65
N MET A 276 -33.35 0.35 3.96
CA MET A 276 -32.56 1.21 4.83
C MET A 276 -31.09 1.28 4.38
N THR A 277 -30.47 0.14 4.05
CA THR A 277 -29.09 0.09 3.53
C THR A 277 -28.95 0.86 2.21
N ILE A 278 -29.87 0.67 1.26
CA ILE A 278 -29.87 1.39 -0.02
C ILE A 278 -29.99 2.91 0.24
N ASN A 279 -30.91 3.32 1.12
CA ASN A 279 -31.09 4.74 1.46
C ASN A 279 -29.84 5.35 2.10
N ASN A 280 -29.15 4.59 2.96
CA ASN A 280 -27.92 5.05 3.57
C ASN A 280 -26.78 5.17 2.55
N ALA A 281 -26.61 4.17 1.69
CA ALA A 281 -25.57 4.17 0.66
C ALA A 281 -25.76 5.35 -0.30
N ARG A 282 -26.99 5.63 -0.73
CA ARG A 282 -27.31 6.75 -1.64
C ARG A 282 -27.09 8.15 -1.04
N LYS A 283 -26.76 8.30 0.25
CA LYS A 283 -26.42 9.61 0.84
C LYS A 283 -25.07 10.14 0.36
N THR A 284 -24.15 9.27 -0.05
CA THR A 284 -22.85 9.69 -0.59
C THR A 284 -22.99 9.98 -2.09
N MET A 285 -22.32 11.02 -2.58
CA MET A 285 -22.39 11.39 -4.00
C MET A 285 -21.91 10.23 -4.90
N ALA A 286 -20.79 9.60 -4.55
CA ALA A 286 -20.20 8.51 -5.31
C ALA A 286 -21.14 7.31 -5.45
N ASP A 287 -21.72 6.83 -4.34
CA ASP A 287 -22.61 5.68 -4.39
C ASP A 287 -23.98 6.03 -4.98
N SER A 288 -24.47 7.26 -4.83
CA SER A 288 -25.74 7.69 -5.43
C SER A 288 -25.77 7.63 -6.96
N LEU A 289 -24.58 7.75 -7.58
CA LEU A 289 -24.37 7.65 -9.03
C LEU A 289 -24.34 6.19 -9.51
N ARG A 290 -23.80 5.28 -8.70
CA ARG A 290 -23.68 3.84 -9.01
C ARG A 290 -24.94 3.05 -8.66
N ILE A 291 -25.62 3.40 -7.58
CA ILE A 291 -26.82 2.71 -7.10
C ILE A 291 -28.02 3.20 -7.93
N ALA A 292 -28.95 2.31 -8.26
CA ALA A 292 -30.19 2.63 -8.94
C ALA A 292 -31.18 3.35 -7.99
N PRO A 293 -31.99 4.29 -8.49
CA PRO A 293 -33.03 4.92 -7.68
C PRO A 293 -34.03 3.87 -7.20
N GLN A 294 -34.49 4.01 -5.95
CA GLN A 294 -35.44 3.05 -5.39
C GLN A 294 -36.77 3.08 -6.16
N HIS A 295 -37.29 1.89 -6.45
CA HIS A 295 -38.60 1.67 -7.03
C HIS A 295 -39.08 0.25 -6.70
N LYS A 296 -40.36 0.01 -6.94
CA LYS A 296 -40.97 -1.31 -6.79
C LYS A 296 -40.50 -2.22 -7.93
N ILE A 297 -40.02 -3.41 -7.60
CA ILE A 297 -39.56 -4.41 -8.57
C ILE A 297 -40.75 -4.95 -9.36
N LEU A 298 -41.86 -5.23 -8.68
CA LEU A 298 -43.09 -5.68 -9.33
C LEU A 298 -43.96 -4.49 -9.74
N GLY A 299 -44.62 -4.61 -10.90
CA GLY A 299 -45.58 -3.63 -11.41
C GLY A 299 -44.97 -2.43 -12.14
N ASN A 300 -43.65 -2.23 -12.09
CA ASN A 300 -42.97 -1.15 -12.81
C ASN A 300 -42.54 -1.57 -14.22
N LYS A 301 -43.42 -1.36 -15.21
CA LYS A 301 -43.15 -1.74 -16.62
C LYS A 301 -41.98 -0.98 -17.26
N SER A 302 -41.66 0.23 -16.82
CA SER A 302 -40.55 1.02 -17.41
C SER A 302 -39.17 0.53 -16.95
N ALA A 303 -39.12 -0.08 -15.76
CA ALA A 303 -37.92 -0.70 -15.20
C ALA A 303 -37.64 -2.11 -15.75
N GLY A 304 -38.64 -2.79 -16.33
CA GLY A 304 -38.51 -4.14 -16.88
C GLY A 304 -37.58 -4.25 -18.11
N PRO A 305 -37.23 -5.48 -18.54
CA PRO A 305 -37.70 -6.79 -18.05
C PRO A 305 -37.15 -7.17 -16.67
N LEU A 306 -37.76 -8.20 -16.05
CA LEU A 306 -37.24 -8.83 -14.86
C LEU A 306 -36.09 -9.78 -15.22
N ILE A 307 -35.12 -9.86 -14.33
CA ILE A 307 -33.88 -10.61 -14.52
C ILE A 307 -33.62 -11.40 -13.24
N ALA A 308 -33.37 -12.70 -13.40
CA ALA A 308 -32.87 -13.56 -12.35
C ALA A 308 -31.48 -14.07 -12.74
N VAL A 309 -30.58 -14.09 -11.77
CA VAL A 309 -29.18 -14.47 -11.99
C VAL A 309 -28.79 -15.51 -10.95
N ARG A 310 -28.43 -16.71 -11.39
CA ARG A 310 -27.86 -17.75 -10.52
C ARG A 310 -26.43 -17.36 -10.18
N LEU A 311 -26.15 -17.17 -8.91
CA LEU A 311 -24.81 -16.86 -8.41
C LEU A 311 -24.15 -18.13 -7.91
N ASN A 312 -22.90 -18.33 -8.31
CA ASN A 312 -22.07 -19.46 -7.92
C ASN A 312 -21.03 -19.01 -6.90
N ILE A 313 -20.56 -19.93 -6.06
CA ILE A 313 -19.38 -19.70 -5.24
C ILE A 313 -18.16 -19.59 -6.14
N LEU A 314 -17.44 -18.47 -6.02
CA LEU A 314 -16.25 -18.15 -6.79
C LEU A 314 -15.00 -18.31 -5.93
N THR A 315 -14.16 -19.28 -6.28
CA THR A 315 -12.86 -19.47 -5.64
C THR A 315 -11.94 -18.33 -6.05
N ARG A 316 -11.22 -17.77 -5.07
CA ARG A 316 -10.36 -16.61 -5.32
C ARG A 316 -9.13 -16.57 -4.44
N LYS A 317 -9.31 -16.56 -3.12
CA LYS A 317 -8.20 -16.29 -2.18
C LYS A 317 -8.10 -17.34 -1.09
N SER A 318 -6.87 -17.75 -0.79
CA SER A 318 -6.49 -18.33 0.50
C SER A 318 -5.86 -17.28 1.40
N LEU A 319 -6.28 -17.26 2.67
CA LEU A 319 -5.69 -16.43 3.73
C LEU A 319 -4.65 -17.20 4.55
N GLY A 320 -4.56 -18.52 4.37
CA GLY A 320 -3.45 -19.36 4.81
C GLY A 320 -2.31 -19.42 3.81
N GLY A 321 -1.16 -19.89 4.28
CA GLY A 321 0.05 -20.01 3.46
C GLY A 321 1.28 -20.34 4.30
N LEU A 322 2.45 -20.01 3.76
CA LEU A 322 3.72 -20.09 4.45
C LEU A 322 3.76 -19.10 5.62
N GLU A 323 4.14 -19.59 6.79
CA GLU A 323 4.32 -18.76 7.98
C GLU A 323 5.58 -17.91 7.82
N THR A 324 5.48 -16.62 8.10
CA THR A 324 6.59 -15.68 7.99
C THR A 324 6.69 -14.77 9.20
N ASN A 325 7.89 -14.25 9.47
CA ASN A 325 8.06 -13.10 10.35
C ASN A 325 7.70 -11.78 9.64
N LEU A 326 7.89 -10.64 10.32
CA LEU A 326 7.59 -9.30 9.79
C LEU A 326 8.50 -8.91 8.61
N GLN A 327 9.62 -9.61 8.44
CA GLN A 327 10.57 -9.44 7.35
C GLN A 327 10.30 -10.44 6.21
N GLY A 328 9.14 -11.11 6.18
CA GLY A 328 8.78 -12.04 5.11
C GLY A 328 9.65 -13.31 5.06
N GLN A 329 10.53 -13.54 6.05
CA GLN A 329 11.32 -14.76 6.15
C GLN A 329 10.41 -15.89 6.57
N VAL A 330 10.48 -17.01 5.85
CA VAL A 330 9.68 -18.19 6.15
C VAL A 330 10.16 -18.82 7.45
N LEU A 331 9.24 -19.27 8.29
CA LEU A 331 9.55 -19.97 9.53
C LEU A 331 9.46 -21.48 9.35
N ARG A 332 10.22 -22.21 10.15
CA ARG A 332 10.09 -23.66 10.35
C ARG A 332 9.06 -23.95 11.45
N PRO A 333 8.53 -25.17 11.55
CA PRO A 333 7.54 -25.52 12.58
C PRO A 333 8.01 -25.34 14.04
N ASP A 334 9.33 -25.24 14.27
CA ASP A 334 9.92 -24.94 15.58
C ASP A 334 10.02 -23.43 15.88
N GLY A 335 9.51 -22.58 14.97
CA GLY A 335 9.54 -21.12 15.06
C GLY A 335 10.85 -20.48 14.61
N LYS A 336 11.87 -21.26 14.22
CA LYS A 336 13.13 -20.71 13.71
C LYS A 336 12.99 -20.25 12.28
N VAL A 337 13.84 -19.29 11.89
CA VAL A 337 13.90 -18.80 10.52
C VAL A 337 14.43 -19.91 9.59
N PHE A 338 13.73 -20.13 8.48
CA PHE A 338 14.24 -20.89 7.35
C PHE A 338 15.14 -19.98 6.53
N GLU A 339 16.44 -20.06 6.81
CA GLU A 339 17.45 -19.23 6.14
C GLU A 339 17.37 -19.33 4.62
N GLY A 340 17.42 -18.18 3.95
CA GLY A 340 17.38 -18.08 2.49
C GLY A 340 15.98 -18.22 1.86
N LEU A 341 14.94 -18.53 2.63
CA LEU A 341 13.57 -18.69 2.12
C LEU A 341 12.64 -17.58 2.59
N TYR A 342 11.96 -16.95 1.63
CA TYR A 342 11.03 -15.84 1.85
C TYR A 342 9.70 -16.11 1.17
N ALA A 343 8.62 -15.54 1.68
CA ALA A 343 7.30 -15.62 1.06
C ALA A 343 6.56 -14.29 1.16
N THR A 344 5.76 -13.98 0.15
CA THR A 344 5.02 -12.72 0.07
C THR A 344 3.67 -12.93 -0.62
N GLY A 345 2.76 -11.98 -0.41
CA GLY A 345 1.45 -12.04 -1.02
C GLY A 345 0.67 -13.26 -0.54
N GLU A 346 -0.06 -13.91 -1.45
CA GLU A 346 -1.03 -14.95 -1.07
C GLU A 346 -0.34 -16.21 -0.57
N ALA A 347 0.86 -16.46 -1.09
CA ALA A 347 1.71 -17.56 -0.65
C ALA A 347 2.05 -17.44 0.85
N ALA A 348 1.96 -16.23 1.42
CA ALA A 348 2.09 -15.93 2.85
C ALA A 348 0.76 -15.47 3.50
N GLY A 349 -0.40 -15.74 2.89
CA GLY A 349 -1.72 -15.35 3.42
C GLY A 349 -2.11 -13.87 3.27
N PHE A 350 -1.54 -13.18 2.28
CA PHE A 350 -1.69 -11.73 1.98
C PHE A 350 -1.22 -10.78 3.08
N GLY A 351 -0.07 -11.13 3.67
CA GLY A 351 0.78 -10.22 4.45
C GLY A 351 1.69 -10.89 5.49
N GLY A 352 1.71 -12.22 5.58
CA GLY A 352 2.50 -12.96 6.56
C GLY A 352 1.75 -13.32 7.83
N GLY A 353 2.05 -14.51 8.39
CA GLY A 353 1.63 -14.92 9.74
C GLY A 353 0.11 -14.98 10.00
N GLY A 354 -0.73 -14.99 8.95
CA GLY A 354 -2.19 -14.99 9.11
C GLY A 354 -2.77 -13.66 9.62
N VAL A 355 -2.15 -12.53 9.26
CA VAL A 355 -2.51 -11.15 9.69
C VAL A 355 -4.00 -10.80 9.58
N HIS A 356 -4.71 -11.35 8.59
CA HIS A 356 -6.14 -11.09 8.39
C HIS A 356 -7.05 -11.95 9.27
N GLY A 357 -6.51 -12.88 10.07
CA GLY A 357 -7.33 -13.78 10.87
C GLY A 357 -8.30 -14.58 10.00
N TYR A 358 -9.54 -14.72 10.46
CA TYR A 358 -10.62 -15.41 9.75
C TYR A 358 -11.45 -14.52 8.82
N SER A 359 -11.34 -13.21 8.96
CA SER A 359 -12.15 -12.21 8.25
C SER A 359 -11.29 -10.98 7.96
N ALA A 360 -11.23 -10.58 6.70
CA ALA A 360 -10.54 -9.37 6.27
C ALA A 360 -11.53 -8.24 5.92
N LEU A 361 -11.02 -7.01 5.87
CA LEU A 361 -11.73 -5.91 5.22
C LEU A 361 -11.42 -5.96 3.71
N GLU A 362 -12.47 -6.00 2.88
CA GLU A 362 -12.28 -5.98 1.44
C GLU A 362 -11.53 -4.70 1.01
N GLY A 363 -10.41 -4.90 0.29
CA GLY A 363 -9.52 -3.80 -0.14
C GLY A 363 -8.19 -3.72 0.61
N THR A 364 -8.02 -4.39 1.75
CA THR A 364 -6.76 -4.33 2.51
C THR A 364 -5.68 -5.32 2.06
N PHE A 365 -6.05 -6.32 1.24
CA PHE A 365 -5.13 -7.38 0.81
C PHE A 365 -3.90 -6.86 0.05
N LEU A 366 -4.10 -5.92 -0.89
CA LEU A 366 -3.03 -5.43 -1.75
C LEU A 366 -1.93 -4.71 -0.97
N GLY A 367 -2.31 -3.94 0.06
CA GLY A 367 -1.34 -3.26 0.92
C GLY A 367 -0.38 -4.24 1.60
N GLY A 368 -0.91 -5.34 2.14
CA GLY A 368 -0.12 -6.42 2.73
C GLY A 368 0.85 -7.04 1.72
N CYS A 369 0.40 -7.34 0.51
CA CYS A 369 1.24 -7.88 -0.56
C CYS A 369 2.40 -6.95 -0.94
N ILE A 370 2.12 -5.65 -1.09
CA ILE A 370 3.14 -4.66 -1.46
C ILE A 370 4.15 -4.52 -0.33
N PHE A 371 3.69 -4.49 0.91
CA PHE A 371 4.57 -4.38 2.08
C PHE A 371 5.52 -5.58 2.17
N THR A 372 5.00 -6.81 2.16
CA THR A 372 5.84 -8.02 2.20
C THR A 372 6.67 -8.20 0.94
N GLY A 373 6.20 -7.71 -0.21
CA GLY A 373 6.92 -7.76 -1.48
C GLY A 373 8.10 -6.79 -1.57
N LYS A 374 8.10 -5.73 -0.76
CA LYS A 374 9.23 -4.80 -0.64
C LYS A 374 10.33 -5.32 0.28
N VAL A 375 10.09 -6.37 1.06
CA VAL A 375 11.12 -6.88 1.96
C VAL A 375 12.23 -7.53 1.15
N LYS A 376 13.45 -7.00 1.29
CA LYS A 376 14.63 -7.51 0.60
C LYS A 376 15.20 -8.71 1.36
N PRO A 377 15.54 -9.81 0.67
CA PRO A 377 16.27 -10.91 1.30
C PRO A 377 17.63 -10.43 1.81
N ARG A 378 17.88 -10.52 3.13
CA ARG A 378 19.14 -10.13 3.76
C ARG A 378 19.79 -11.31 4.46
N ARG A 379 21.11 -11.40 4.32
CA ARG A 379 21.96 -12.26 5.16
C ARG A 379 22.46 -11.47 6.37
N THR A 380 22.80 -12.19 7.44
CA THR A 380 23.28 -11.65 8.72
C THR A 380 24.50 -10.72 8.57
N MET A 381 24.57 -9.69 9.42
CA MET A 381 25.56 -8.58 9.45
C MET A 381 27.06 -8.92 9.41
N SER A 382 27.47 -10.18 9.41
CA SER A 382 28.87 -10.59 9.52
C SER A 382 29.74 -10.26 8.30
N ALA A 383 29.22 -9.55 7.29
CA ALA A 383 29.89 -9.26 6.02
C ALA A 383 30.12 -7.76 5.74
N ILE A 384 29.61 -6.83 6.57
CA ILE A 384 29.73 -5.38 6.32
C ILE A 384 31.16 -4.92 6.63
N SER A 385 31.79 -4.18 5.69
CA SER A 385 33.14 -3.66 5.89
C SER A 385 33.16 -2.50 6.89
N THR A 386 33.98 -2.63 7.93
CA THR A 386 34.31 -1.54 8.87
C THR A 386 35.67 -0.90 8.58
N ASP A 387 36.30 -1.28 7.46
CA ASP A 387 37.62 -0.80 7.08
C ASP A 387 37.53 0.62 6.51
N MET A 388 38.09 1.60 7.24
CA MET A 388 38.14 2.99 6.80
C MET A 388 39.16 3.21 5.66
N SER A 389 40.20 2.39 5.55
CA SER A 389 41.24 2.58 4.54
C SER A 389 40.71 2.38 3.12
N SER A 390 39.97 1.30 2.87
CA SER A 390 39.29 1.08 1.59
C SER A 390 38.28 2.17 1.24
N LEU A 391 37.59 2.74 2.24
CA LEU A 391 36.66 3.85 2.02
C LEU A 391 37.41 5.14 1.62
N ILE A 392 38.55 5.44 2.25
CA ILE A 392 39.38 6.61 1.92
C ILE A 392 39.90 6.51 0.48
N GLU A 393 40.41 5.34 0.09
CA GLU A 393 40.87 5.10 -1.29
C GLU A 393 39.74 5.27 -2.31
N TYR A 394 38.57 4.71 -2.03
CA TYR A 394 37.40 4.83 -2.90
C TYR A 394 36.89 6.28 -3.01
N LEU A 395 36.86 7.01 -1.89
CA LEU A 395 36.50 8.42 -1.86
C LEU A 395 37.49 9.28 -2.65
N ARG A 396 38.77 8.89 -2.71
CA ARG A 396 39.79 9.59 -3.49
C ARG A 396 39.52 9.49 -5.00
N GLU A 397 39.02 8.36 -5.47
CA GLU A 397 38.67 8.13 -6.89
C GLU A 397 37.27 8.63 -7.30
N SER A 398 36.41 8.91 -6.31
CA SER A 398 35.03 9.34 -6.55
C SER A 398 34.96 10.79 -7.06
N GLU A 399 34.12 11.03 -8.06
CA GLU A 399 33.88 12.35 -8.68
C GLU A 399 32.43 12.83 -8.47
N TYR A 400 31.47 11.90 -8.52
CA TYR A 400 30.04 12.15 -8.32
C TYR A 400 29.60 11.66 -6.94
N ILE A 401 29.33 12.59 -6.02
CA ILE A 401 29.09 12.26 -4.61
C ILE A 401 27.80 12.91 -4.12
N VAL A 402 26.98 12.14 -3.41
CA VAL A 402 25.78 12.65 -2.73
C VAL A 402 25.85 12.36 -1.25
N ALA A 403 25.45 13.30 -0.41
CA ALA A 403 25.37 13.12 1.03
C ALA A 403 23.93 13.28 1.52
N LEU A 404 23.38 12.26 2.20
CA LEU A 404 22.14 12.35 2.95
C LEU A 404 22.46 12.61 4.42
N VAL A 405 22.08 13.80 4.90
CA VAL A 405 22.44 14.26 6.25
C VAL A 405 21.22 14.37 7.16
N GLY A 406 21.32 13.76 8.34
CA GLY A 406 20.31 13.80 9.39
C GLY A 406 20.82 14.42 10.69
N ALA A 407 19.97 14.35 11.73
CA ALA A 407 20.13 15.14 12.96
C ALA A 407 21.40 14.76 13.75
N GLY A 408 21.94 13.55 13.53
CA GLY A 408 23.15 13.07 14.18
C GLY A 408 24.39 13.93 13.88
N LEU A 409 24.47 14.59 12.71
CA LEU A 409 25.59 15.50 12.44
C LEU A 409 25.52 16.76 13.33
N SER A 410 24.32 17.26 13.61
CA SER A 410 24.09 18.45 14.44
C SER A 410 24.18 18.18 15.94
N ALA A 411 24.15 16.90 16.37
CA ALA A 411 24.13 16.53 17.77
C ALA A 411 25.32 17.11 18.56
N SER A 412 26.51 17.01 17.99
CA SER A 412 27.77 17.49 18.61
C SER A 412 27.94 19.01 18.54
N SER A 413 27.03 19.70 17.86
CA SER A 413 26.89 21.16 17.90
C SER A 413 25.94 21.63 19.02
N GLY A 414 25.47 20.72 19.88
CA GLY A 414 24.58 21.02 21.01
C GLY A 414 23.10 21.10 20.61
N ILE A 415 22.74 20.63 19.43
CA ILE A 415 21.35 20.61 18.96
C ILE A 415 20.72 19.25 19.32
N PRO A 416 19.62 19.22 20.10
CA PRO A 416 18.95 17.98 20.47
C PRO A 416 18.45 17.21 19.23
N THR A 417 18.75 15.91 19.18
CA THR A 417 18.19 15.02 18.15
C THR A 417 16.78 14.57 18.53
N PHE A 418 16.02 14.09 17.54
CA PHE A 418 14.70 13.50 17.76
C PHE A 418 14.72 12.08 18.37
N ARG A 419 15.90 11.57 18.81
CA ARG A 419 16.05 10.24 19.42
C ARG A 419 16.29 10.33 20.94
N GLY A 420 15.88 9.28 21.67
CA GLY A 420 16.16 9.14 23.11
C GLY A 420 15.47 10.19 23.99
N GLN A 421 16.20 10.74 24.97
CA GLN A 421 15.70 11.77 25.90
C GLN A 421 15.24 13.07 25.20
N GLY A 422 15.59 13.29 23.92
CA GLY A 422 15.18 14.45 23.12
C GLY A 422 13.83 14.32 22.40
N SER A 423 13.09 13.22 22.57
CA SER A 423 11.78 13.00 21.93
C SER A 423 10.63 13.78 22.56
N LEU A 424 10.83 14.33 23.76
CA LEU A 424 9.86 15.12 24.51
C LEU A 424 10.33 16.57 24.66
N TRP A 425 9.42 17.52 24.44
CA TRP A 425 9.61 18.93 24.74
C TRP A 425 8.59 19.37 25.80
N HIS A 426 9.06 19.76 26.98
CA HIS A 426 8.21 20.08 28.15
C HIS A 426 7.09 19.06 28.44
N GLY A 427 7.35 17.77 28.22
CA GLY A 427 6.38 16.69 28.42
C GLY A 427 5.45 16.42 27.23
N HIS A 428 5.54 17.20 26.15
CA HIS A 428 4.84 16.94 24.88
C HIS A 428 5.71 16.11 23.95
N GLU A 429 5.12 15.14 23.26
CA GLU A 429 5.76 14.47 22.13
C GLU A 429 5.94 15.48 20.99
N ILE A 430 7.15 15.55 20.42
CA ILE A 430 7.47 16.54 19.37
C ILE A 430 6.51 16.44 18.17
N THR A 431 6.15 15.24 17.76
CA THR A 431 5.21 14.97 16.64
C THR A 431 3.82 15.57 16.91
N SER A 432 3.42 15.69 18.19
CA SER A 432 2.14 16.26 18.61
C SER A 432 2.11 17.81 18.57
N VAL A 433 3.28 18.45 18.52
CA VAL A 433 3.45 19.92 18.45
C VAL A 433 3.87 20.37 17.04
N ALA A 434 4.68 19.59 16.34
CA ALA A 434 5.12 19.85 14.96
C ALA A 434 4.10 19.35 13.93
N SER A 435 2.84 19.80 14.03
CA SER A 435 1.76 19.43 13.11
C SER A 435 0.82 20.60 12.81
N ARG A 436 0.15 20.54 11.66
CA ARG A 436 -0.87 21.54 11.28
C ARG A 436 -2.04 21.57 12.26
N SER A 437 -2.44 20.41 12.79
CA SER A 437 -3.48 20.30 13.81
C SER A 437 -3.09 20.98 15.12
N ALA A 438 -1.80 20.92 15.50
CA ALA A 438 -1.29 21.63 16.67
C ALA A 438 -1.35 23.15 16.48
N LEU A 439 -0.97 23.65 15.30
CA LEU A 439 -1.04 25.09 14.99
C LEU A 439 -2.48 25.62 15.06
N VAL A 440 -3.46 24.84 14.58
CA VAL A 440 -4.88 25.23 14.65
C VAL A 440 -5.39 25.22 16.10
N ARG A 441 -4.91 24.28 16.91
CA ARG A 441 -5.33 24.12 18.31
C ARG A 441 -4.71 25.16 19.23
N ASP A 442 -3.40 25.39 19.11
CA ASP A 442 -2.61 26.29 19.95
C ASP A 442 -1.40 26.83 19.17
N PRO A 443 -1.56 27.91 18.39
CA PRO A 443 -0.48 28.47 17.60
C PRO A 443 0.62 29.12 18.43
N LEU A 444 0.33 29.56 19.66
CA LEU A 444 1.34 30.12 20.57
C LEU A 444 2.29 29.02 21.05
N LEU A 445 1.76 27.88 21.48
CA LEU A 445 2.57 26.73 21.89
C LEU A 445 3.51 26.27 20.78
N VAL A 446 3.01 26.21 19.54
CA VAL A 446 3.83 25.87 18.38
C VAL A 446 4.94 26.89 18.17
N TRP A 447 4.64 28.19 18.21
CA TRP A 447 5.68 29.21 18.03
C TRP A 447 6.68 29.28 19.19
N GLN A 448 6.27 29.04 20.43
CA GLN A 448 7.19 28.91 21.58
C GLN A 448 8.16 27.74 21.38
N PHE A 449 7.64 26.58 20.96
CA PHE A 449 8.47 25.42 20.61
C PHE A 449 9.50 25.75 19.52
N TYR A 450 9.09 26.43 18.45
CA TYR A 450 10.00 26.80 17.36
C TYR A 450 10.97 27.93 17.74
N GLU A 451 10.57 28.88 18.60
CA GLU A 451 11.42 29.98 19.03
C GLU A 451 12.56 29.50 19.94
N GLU A 452 12.29 28.59 20.89
CA GLU A 452 13.35 27.96 21.69
C GLU A 452 14.35 27.23 20.80
N ARG A 453 13.87 26.51 19.78
CA ARG A 453 14.74 25.84 18.81
C ARG A 453 15.54 26.81 17.95
N ARG A 454 14.96 27.96 17.57
CA ARG A 454 15.66 29.04 16.85
C ARG A 454 16.76 29.64 17.71
N GLN A 455 16.51 29.89 18.99
CA GLN A 455 17.50 30.37 19.96
C GLN A 455 18.66 29.36 20.12
N ASN A 456 18.33 28.08 20.33
CA ASN A 456 19.32 27.02 20.45
C ASN A 456 20.17 26.88 19.17
N ALA A 457 19.53 26.91 18.00
CA ALA A 457 20.23 26.84 16.71
C ALA A 457 21.11 28.08 16.44
N ALA A 458 20.66 29.28 16.83
CA ALA A 458 21.44 30.51 16.66
C ALA A 458 22.73 30.51 17.52
N ASN A 459 22.66 29.94 18.72
CA ASN A 459 23.79 29.83 19.64
C ASN A 459 24.74 28.67 19.29
N ALA A 460 24.29 27.69 18.51
CA ALA A 460 25.09 26.56 18.08
C ALA A 460 26.25 27.00 17.16
N LYS A 461 27.36 26.23 17.19
CA LYS A 461 28.53 26.43 16.33
C LYS A 461 28.74 25.22 15.42
N PRO A 462 29.21 25.42 14.16
CA PRO A 462 29.53 24.30 13.29
C PRO A 462 30.61 23.42 13.93
N ASN A 463 30.47 22.10 13.82
CA ASN A 463 31.46 21.14 14.29
C ASN A 463 32.39 20.68 13.14
N ALA A 464 33.42 19.89 13.46
CA ALA A 464 34.42 19.44 12.48
C ALA A 464 33.82 18.64 11.31
N GLY A 465 32.71 17.91 11.52
CA GLY A 465 32.00 17.21 10.45
C GLY A 465 31.37 18.16 9.42
N HIS A 466 30.85 19.32 9.86
CA HIS A 466 30.32 20.34 8.94
C HIS A 466 31.43 20.94 8.08
N PHE A 467 32.59 21.25 8.68
CA PHE A 467 33.76 21.76 7.94
C PHE A 467 34.30 20.73 6.95
N ALA A 468 34.37 19.46 7.33
CA ALA A 468 34.79 18.39 6.43
C ALA A 468 33.84 18.25 5.23
N LEU A 469 32.53 18.28 5.46
CA LEU A 469 31.54 18.19 4.38
C LEU A 469 31.57 19.42 3.44
N ALA A 470 31.76 20.62 3.99
CA ALA A 470 31.93 21.84 3.20
C ALA A 470 33.18 21.76 2.31
N ARG A 471 34.31 21.32 2.88
CA ARG A 471 35.55 21.12 2.12
C ARG A 471 35.40 20.06 1.03
N LEU A 472 34.69 18.97 1.31
CA LEU A 472 34.39 17.93 0.31
C LEU A 472 33.59 18.50 -0.87
N ALA A 473 32.55 19.29 -0.58
CA ALA A 473 31.71 19.94 -1.59
C ALA A 473 32.47 20.97 -2.44
N GLU A 474 33.50 21.61 -1.88
CA GLU A 474 34.37 22.55 -2.59
C GLU A 474 35.43 21.84 -3.45
N THR A 475 35.98 20.73 -2.96
CA THR A 475 37.15 20.08 -3.58
C THR A 475 36.79 19.04 -4.64
N LYS A 476 35.69 18.30 -4.44
CA LYS A 476 35.23 17.25 -5.38
C LYS A 476 34.16 17.82 -6.32
N GLY A 477 34.13 17.31 -7.56
CA GLY A 477 33.37 17.84 -8.70
C GLY A 477 31.87 18.06 -8.44
N GLU A 478 31.05 17.14 -8.92
CA GLU A 478 29.59 17.21 -8.78
C GLU A 478 29.17 16.62 -7.42
N PHE A 479 28.79 17.52 -6.51
CA PHE A 479 28.42 17.19 -5.14
C PHE A 479 27.07 17.80 -4.76
N LEU A 480 26.22 17.01 -4.11
CA LEU A 480 24.95 17.47 -3.55
C LEU A 480 24.72 16.90 -2.14
N ALA A 481 24.47 17.77 -1.17
CA ALA A 481 24.07 17.38 0.17
C ALA A 481 22.55 17.57 0.37
N ILE A 482 21.83 16.45 0.44
CA ILE A 482 20.41 16.38 0.79
C ILE A 482 20.30 16.34 2.30
N THR A 483 19.62 17.32 2.91
CA THR A 483 19.51 17.39 4.36
C THR A 483 18.07 17.31 4.85
N GLN A 484 17.86 16.40 5.81
CA GLN A 484 16.61 16.23 6.56
C GLN A 484 16.50 17.21 7.75
N ASN A 485 17.59 17.89 8.10
CA ASN A 485 17.62 18.74 9.28
C ASN A 485 16.96 20.08 8.98
N ILE A 486 15.98 20.42 9.80
CA ILE A 486 15.37 21.76 9.84
C ILE A 486 16.14 22.69 10.76
N ASP A 487 16.80 22.09 11.76
CA ASP A 487 17.77 22.74 12.60
C ASP A 487 18.95 23.17 11.76
N GLY A 488 19.74 24.06 12.32
CA GLY A 488 20.61 24.95 11.60
C GLY A 488 21.62 24.31 10.66
N ILE A 489 21.64 23.06 10.23
CA ILE A 489 22.62 22.56 9.25
C ILE A 489 22.70 23.41 7.97
N VAL A 490 21.60 24.01 7.48
CA VAL A 490 21.69 24.97 6.38
C VAL A 490 22.52 26.16 6.84
N ASP A 491 22.24 26.68 8.04
CA ASP A 491 23.01 27.72 8.70
C ASP A 491 24.47 27.31 9.06
N LEU A 492 24.68 26.29 9.89
CA LEU A 492 25.92 25.69 10.32
C LEU A 492 26.79 25.23 9.15
N SER A 493 26.23 24.59 8.11
CA SER A 493 27.01 24.25 6.91
C SER A 493 27.36 25.51 6.13
N GLN A 494 26.44 26.45 5.93
CA GLN A 494 26.76 27.75 5.29
C GLN A 494 27.82 28.53 6.09
N ARG A 495 27.74 28.53 7.42
CA ARG A 495 28.73 29.13 8.34
C ARG A 495 30.06 28.39 8.34
N ALA A 496 30.05 27.10 7.99
CA ALA A 496 31.24 26.30 7.74
C ALA A 496 31.81 26.50 6.32
N GLY A 497 31.17 27.33 5.48
CA GLY A 497 31.62 27.63 4.11
C GLY A 497 30.98 26.76 3.02
N HIS A 498 29.97 25.95 3.35
CA HIS A 498 29.29 25.09 2.36
C HIS A 498 28.42 25.93 1.42
N ASP A 499 28.64 25.78 0.10
CA ASP A 499 27.85 26.48 -0.91
C ASP A 499 26.36 26.10 -0.81
N SER A 500 25.51 27.13 -0.68
CA SER A 500 24.06 26.99 -0.67
C SER A 500 23.46 26.32 -1.91
N THR A 501 24.13 26.39 -3.07
CA THR A 501 23.66 25.76 -4.31
C THR A 501 23.80 24.23 -4.26
N LYS A 502 24.77 23.72 -3.50
CA LYS A 502 25.03 22.29 -3.28
C LYS A 502 24.30 21.72 -2.06
N LEU A 503 23.36 22.48 -1.48
CA LEU A 503 22.52 22.07 -0.36
C LEU A 503 21.04 21.95 -0.78
N ALA A 504 20.42 20.81 -0.47
CA ALA A 504 19.00 20.55 -0.67
C ALA A 504 18.28 20.31 0.67
N PRO A 505 17.74 21.37 1.32
CA PRO A 505 17.03 21.26 2.59
C PRO A 505 15.58 20.82 2.40
N ILE A 506 15.37 19.52 2.29
CA ILE A 506 14.06 18.94 1.93
C ILE A 506 12.98 19.22 3.00
N HIS A 507 13.33 19.36 4.27
CA HIS A 507 12.37 19.68 5.34
C HIS A 507 12.23 21.18 5.64
N GLY A 508 12.89 22.06 4.88
CA GLY A 508 12.86 23.51 5.12
C GLY A 508 13.88 23.98 6.17
N SER A 509 13.62 25.12 6.83
CA SER A 509 14.57 25.76 7.75
C SER A 509 13.87 26.45 8.92
N LEU A 510 14.45 26.32 10.13
CA LEU A 510 14.01 27.07 11.32
C LEU A 510 14.08 28.59 11.15
N PHE A 511 14.97 29.08 10.29
CA PHE A 511 15.14 30.52 10.03
C PHE A 511 14.25 31.05 8.90
N THR A 512 13.37 30.21 8.35
CA THR A 512 12.38 30.61 7.36
C THR A 512 11.01 30.72 8.01
N ALA A 513 10.25 31.77 7.68
CA ALA A 513 8.86 31.93 8.09
C ALA A 513 7.98 32.12 6.84
N LYS A 514 6.89 31.37 6.71
CA LYS A 514 6.02 31.38 5.54
C LYS A 514 4.60 31.78 5.92
N CYS A 515 3.86 32.40 5.01
CA CYS A 515 2.43 32.66 5.23
C CYS A 515 1.68 31.34 5.48
N LEU A 516 0.71 31.36 6.40
CA LEU A 516 -0.17 30.20 6.63
C LEU A 516 -1.01 29.84 5.41
N ASP A 517 -1.33 30.83 4.57
CA ASP A 517 -2.04 30.66 3.32
C ASP A 517 -1.07 30.26 2.19
N PRO A 518 -1.21 29.05 1.63
CA PRO A 518 -0.35 28.57 0.54
C PRO A 518 -0.42 29.42 -0.72
N GLU A 519 -1.56 30.06 -1.02
CA GLU A 519 -1.75 30.86 -2.24
C GLU A 519 -1.04 32.22 -2.16
N CYS A 520 -0.70 32.67 -0.95
CA CYS A 520 -0.07 33.97 -0.75
C CYS A 520 1.40 33.99 -1.24
N GLY A 521 2.12 32.87 -1.07
CA GLY A 521 3.53 32.72 -1.45
C GLY A 521 4.51 33.65 -0.74
N PHE A 522 4.11 34.28 0.37
CA PHE A 522 4.99 35.18 1.14
C PHE A 522 5.89 34.38 2.09
N GLU A 523 7.20 34.58 1.96
CA GLU A 523 8.21 33.93 2.79
C GLU A 523 9.27 34.95 3.25
N ILE A 524 9.76 34.78 4.47
CA ILE A 524 10.91 35.49 5.02
C ILE A 524 12.01 34.45 5.21
N TRP A 525 13.08 34.56 4.43
CA TRP A 525 14.17 33.60 4.44
C TRP A 525 15.34 34.07 5.31
N ASN A 526 16.00 33.14 6.00
CA ASN A 526 17.18 33.38 6.86
C ASN A 526 16.99 34.50 7.91
N ASN A 527 15.79 34.63 8.47
CA ASN A 527 15.53 35.57 9.56
C ASN A 527 16.03 35.00 10.88
N ARG A 528 17.11 35.59 11.41
CA ARG A 528 17.74 35.24 12.69
C ARG A 528 17.36 36.15 13.84
N THR A 529 16.46 37.10 13.62
CA THR A 529 15.93 37.91 14.71
C THR A 529 15.22 36.99 15.69
N SER A 530 15.69 37.03 16.94
CA SER A 530 15.16 36.29 18.07
C SER A 530 15.10 37.24 19.26
N PRO A 531 13.94 37.39 19.94
CA PRO A 531 12.66 36.76 19.61
C PRO A 531 12.04 37.33 18.32
N LEU A 532 11.30 36.51 17.55
CA LEU A 532 10.60 36.97 16.32
C LEU A 532 9.58 38.08 16.59
N THR A 533 8.94 38.03 17.75
CA THR A 533 8.13 39.12 18.32
C THR A 533 8.44 39.20 19.82
N PRO A 534 8.41 40.39 20.45
CA PRO A 534 8.67 40.51 21.89
C PRO A 534 7.77 39.65 22.78
N ALA A 535 6.59 39.28 22.29
CA ALA A 535 5.62 38.46 23.02
C ALA A 535 6.01 36.97 23.10
N LEU A 536 6.83 36.47 22.16
CA LEU A 536 7.34 35.09 22.16
C LEU A 536 8.47 34.84 23.19
N ASP A 537 9.02 35.89 23.78
CA ASP A 537 10.04 35.84 24.85
C ASP A 537 9.43 35.58 26.24
N SER A 538 8.12 35.74 26.39
CA SER A 538 7.43 35.63 27.67
C SER A 538 6.87 34.22 27.90
N SER A 539 7.03 33.68 29.11
CA SER A 539 6.49 32.39 29.60
C SER A 539 4.96 32.39 29.77
N GLN A 540 4.24 33.09 28.88
CA GLN A 540 2.79 33.15 28.91
C GLN A 540 2.20 31.80 28.51
N THR A 541 1.38 31.23 29.39
CA THR A 541 0.61 30.00 29.14
C THR A 541 -0.66 30.33 28.35
N ALA A 542 -0.93 29.57 27.29
CA ALA A 542 -2.05 29.74 26.34
C ALA A 542 -3.47 29.62 26.94
N ALA A 543 -3.61 29.36 28.25
CA ALA A 543 -4.86 28.90 28.87
C ALA A 543 -6.07 29.85 28.71
N GLN A 544 -5.91 31.10 28.27
CA GLN A 544 -7.00 32.09 28.15
C GLN A 544 -6.80 33.13 27.02
N THR A 545 -6.36 32.75 25.81
CA THR A 545 -6.15 33.73 24.71
C THR A 545 -7.25 33.67 23.63
N THR A 546 -7.81 34.84 23.27
CA THR A 546 -8.80 34.99 22.17
C THR A 546 -8.11 35.20 20.81
N PRO A 547 -8.80 34.98 19.67
CA PRO A 547 -8.27 35.26 18.32
C PRO A 547 -7.66 36.65 18.14
N GLU A 548 -8.20 37.69 18.79
CA GLU A 548 -7.62 39.04 18.71
C GLU A 548 -6.24 39.13 19.38
N VAL A 549 -6.03 38.39 20.48
CA VAL A 549 -4.77 38.40 21.23
C VAL A 549 -3.65 37.71 20.45
N TYR A 550 -3.95 36.64 19.71
CA TYR A 550 -2.97 35.99 18.83
C TYR A 550 -2.43 36.93 17.75
N SER A 551 -3.25 37.87 17.27
CA SER A 551 -2.85 38.84 16.25
C SER A 551 -1.82 39.87 16.70
N ALA A 552 -1.79 40.15 18.00
CA ALA A 552 -0.80 41.03 18.61
C ALA A 552 0.51 40.29 18.98
N ILE A 553 0.46 38.96 19.09
CA ILE A 553 1.56 38.13 19.60
C ILE A 553 2.31 37.43 18.46
N LEU A 554 1.60 36.88 17.49
CA LEU A 554 2.17 36.05 16.43
C LEU A 554 2.70 36.90 15.27
N PRO A 555 3.77 36.46 14.59
CA PRO A 555 4.27 37.15 13.41
C PRO A 555 3.20 37.18 12.30
N THR A 556 2.86 38.36 11.79
CA THR A 556 1.85 38.53 10.73
C THR A 556 2.47 38.57 9.34
N CYS A 557 1.75 38.08 8.33
CA CYS A 557 2.20 38.16 6.94
C CYS A 557 2.24 39.60 6.43
N GLY A 558 3.38 40.04 5.91
CA GLY A 558 3.56 41.39 5.36
C GLY A 558 2.76 41.66 4.08
N LYS A 559 2.37 40.61 3.35
CA LYS A 559 1.64 40.69 2.07
C LYS A 559 0.11 40.69 2.26
N CYS A 560 -0.45 39.63 2.85
CA CYS A 560 -1.89 39.52 3.01
C CYS A 560 -2.42 40.26 4.25
N ARG A 561 -1.58 40.48 5.29
CA ARG A 561 -1.91 41.12 6.58
C ARG A 561 -3.12 40.53 7.33
N GLN A 562 -3.69 39.42 6.82
CA GLN A 562 -4.84 38.72 7.39
C GLN A 562 -4.44 37.42 8.08
N ASN A 563 -3.34 36.80 7.63
CA ASN A 563 -2.86 35.51 8.15
C ASN A 563 -1.55 35.68 8.95
N PHE A 564 -1.36 34.82 9.94
CA PHE A 564 -0.09 34.69 10.64
C PHE A 564 0.93 33.93 9.79
N LEU A 565 2.21 34.15 10.10
CA LEU A 565 3.29 33.32 9.61
C LEU A 565 3.29 32.00 10.40
N ARG A 566 3.74 30.96 9.73
CA ARG A 566 4.15 29.69 10.31
C ARG A 566 5.65 29.47 10.11
N PRO A 567 6.28 28.61 10.91
CA PRO A 567 7.63 28.12 10.63
C PRO A 567 7.70 27.51 9.22
N GLY A 568 8.76 27.86 8.48
CA GLY A 568 9.04 27.42 7.11
C GLY A 568 9.65 26.03 7.05
N VAL A 569 9.09 25.12 7.84
CA VAL A 569 9.47 23.71 7.94
C VAL A 569 8.31 22.84 7.47
N VAL A 570 8.63 21.63 6.99
CA VAL A 570 7.66 20.61 6.63
C VAL A 570 7.25 19.85 7.89
N TRP A 571 5.96 19.82 8.19
CA TRP A 571 5.43 19.07 9.33
C TRP A 571 5.14 17.60 9.00
N PHE A 572 5.03 16.78 10.04
CA PHE A 572 4.58 15.39 9.87
C PHE A 572 3.18 15.37 9.24
N GLY A 573 3.04 14.57 8.17
CA GLY A 573 1.82 14.48 7.37
C GLY A 573 1.66 15.57 6.30
N GLU A 574 2.58 16.54 6.22
CA GLU A 574 2.63 17.48 5.10
C GLU A 574 3.50 16.93 3.97
N GLN A 575 3.15 17.35 2.75
CA GLN A 575 3.93 17.01 1.56
C GLN A 575 5.24 17.81 1.55
N LEU A 576 6.32 17.14 1.18
CA LEU A 576 7.61 17.80 0.93
C LEU A 576 7.52 18.77 -0.25
N PRO A 577 8.42 19.76 -0.36
CA PRO A 577 8.42 20.74 -1.44
C PRO A 577 8.74 20.03 -2.77
N LEU A 578 7.72 19.86 -3.62
CA LEU A 578 7.83 19.10 -4.87
C LEU A 578 8.91 19.67 -5.78
N GLU A 579 8.95 20.99 -5.99
CA GLU A 579 9.96 21.65 -6.83
C GLU A 579 11.41 21.34 -6.37
N LEU A 580 11.63 21.20 -5.06
CA LEU A 580 12.95 20.86 -4.53
C LEU A 580 13.28 19.37 -4.76
N LEU A 581 12.29 18.48 -4.60
CA LEU A 581 12.47 17.06 -4.88
C LEU A 581 12.69 16.82 -6.37
N ASP A 582 11.91 17.47 -7.23
CA ASP A 582 12.04 17.42 -8.68
C ASP A 582 13.44 17.88 -9.09
N ARG A 583 13.95 18.99 -8.53
CA ARG A 583 15.33 19.44 -8.77
C ARG A 583 16.38 18.41 -8.33
N VAL A 584 16.18 17.75 -7.19
CA VAL A 584 17.11 16.72 -6.70
C VAL A 584 17.05 15.48 -7.60
N ASP A 585 15.86 15.08 -8.01
CA ASP A 585 15.63 13.93 -8.89
C ASP A 585 16.21 14.20 -10.29
N GLU A 586 15.95 15.37 -10.87
CA GLU A 586 16.54 15.83 -12.15
C GLU A 586 18.07 15.87 -12.08
N TRP A 587 18.63 16.46 -11.01
CA TRP A 587 20.09 16.50 -10.84
C TRP A 587 20.68 15.08 -10.75
N LEU A 588 20.05 14.17 -10.02
CA LEU A 588 20.47 12.76 -9.96
C LEU A 588 20.33 12.06 -11.30
N GLU A 589 19.28 12.33 -12.07
CA GLU A 589 19.02 11.75 -13.39
C GLU A 589 20.03 12.22 -14.44
N ASP A 590 20.43 13.48 -14.41
CA ASP A 590 21.40 14.08 -15.33
C ASP A 590 22.84 13.56 -15.12
N LEU A 591 23.15 13.02 -13.94
CA LEU A 591 24.46 12.44 -13.68
C LEU A 591 24.73 11.19 -14.55
N PRO A 592 25.90 11.09 -15.22
CA PRO A 592 26.24 9.91 -16.02
C PRO A 592 26.41 8.65 -15.15
N ARG A 593 26.91 8.82 -13.92
CA ARG A 593 27.04 7.80 -12.88
C ARG A 593 27.02 8.47 -11.52
N LEU A 594 26.76 7.70 -10.47
CA LEU A 594 26.97 8.14 -9.10
C LEU A 594 27.98 7.18 -8.45
N ASP A 595 29.08 7.70 -7.91
CA ASP A 595 30.17 6.87 -7.41
C ASP A 595 29.93 6.52 -5.92
N LEU A 596 29.59 7.53 -5.12
CA LEU A 596 29.50 7.38 -3.67
C LEU A 596 28.28 8.11 -3.08
N PHE A 597 27.58 7.42 -2.18
CA PHE A 597 26.50 7.96 -1.38
C PHE A 597 26.84 7.91 0.12
N LEU A 598 26.92 9.08 0.76
CA LEU A 598 27.24 9.22 2.18
C LEU A 598 25.96 9.32 3.00
N VAL A 599 25.74 8.42 3.94
CA VAL A 599 24.61 8.47 4.89
C VAL A 599 25.13 8.93 6.25
N ILE A 600 24.80 10.16 6.64
CA ILE A 600 25.45 10.84 7.76
C ILE A 600 24.44 11.13 8.86
N GLY A 601 24.58 10.46 10.01
CA GLY A 601 23.83 10.78 11.23
C GLY A 601 22.30 10.72 11.07
N THR A 602 21.79 9.87 10.18
CA THR A 602 20.34 9.66 9.97
C THR A 602 19.92 8.23 10.34
N SER A 603 18.63 8.02 10.62
CA SER A 603 18.03 6.69 10.84
C SER A 603 17.43 6.11 9.57
N SER A 604 17.55 6.84 8.45
CA SER A 604 16.95 6.45 7.16
C SER A 604 15.48 6.01 7.24
N ARG A 605 14.75 6.37 8.29
CA ARG A 605 13.35 5.97 8.55
C ARG A 605 12.34 7.00 8.06
N VAL A 606 12.81 8.20 7.68
CA VAL A 606 11.95 9.28 7.21
C VAL A 606 11.85 9.21 5.69
N PHE A 607 10.67 8.80 5.21
CA PHE A 607 10.35 8.77 3.80
C PHE A 607 9.84 10.13 3.32
N PRO A 608 10.12 10.51 2.06
CA PRO A 608 10.88 9.82 1.00
C PRO A 608 12.41 9.95 1.09
N ALA A 609 12.99 10.69 2.04
CA ALA A 609 14.44 10.93 2.06
C ALA A 609 15.30 9.65 2.07
N ALA A 610 14.81 8.59 2.71
CA ALA A 610 15.42 7.27 2.72
C ALA A 610 15.54 6.60 1.34
N THR A 611 14.64 6.90 0.39
CA THR A 611 14.62 6.24 -0.93
C THR A 611 15.79 6.68 -1.80
N TYR A 612 16.43 7.80 -1.50
CA TYR A 612 17.62 8.26 -2.22
C TYR A 612 18.80 7.29 -2.12
N ILE A 613 18.89 6.51 -1.02
CA ILE A 613 19.91 5.46 -0.88
C ILE A 613 19.73 4.40 -1.97
N GLU A 614 18.49 3.99 -2.24
CA GLU A 614 18.20 2.98 -3.26
C GLU A 614 18.38 3.53 -4.67
N LYS A 615 17.87 4.74 -4.96
CA LYS A 615 18.10 5.43 -6.24
C LYS A 615 19.59 5.57 -6.56
N ALA A 616 20.41 5.86 -5.54
CA ALA A 616 21.85 5.96 -5.69
C ALA A 616 22.50 4.63 -6.09
N ARG A 617 22.11 3.53 -5.43
CA ARG A 617 22.59 2.18 -5.76
C ARG A 617 22.19 1.75 -7.18
N GLU A 618 20.97 2.08 -7.61
CA GLU A 618 20.52 1.80 -8.98
C GLU A 618 21.37 2.53 -10.04
N LYS A 619 21.93 3.70 -9.69
CA LYS A 619 22.92 4.43 -10.50
C LYS A 619 24.37 3.96 -10.34
N GLY A 620 24.61 2.90 -9.56
CA GLY A 620 25.92 2.27 -9.37
C GLY A 620 26.70 2.77 -8.16
N ALA A 621 26.11 3.59 -7.29
CA ALA A 621 26.83 4.14 -6.13
C ALA A 621 27.06 3.10 -5.06
N ARG A 622 28.25 3.12 -4.45
CA ARG A 622 28.48 2.46 -3.16
C ARG A 622 28.03 3.37 -2.02
N VAL A 623 27.64 2.78 -0.89
CA VAL A 623 27.08 3.53 0.25
C VAL A 623 28.01 3.43 1.45
N ALA A 624 28.29 4.57 2.08
CA ALA A 624 29.05 4.65 3.33
C ALA A 624 28.20 5.30 4.42
N HIS A 625 28.01 4.58 5.53
CA HIS A 625 27.18 4.99 6.65
C HIS A 625 28.06 5.48 7.81
N PHE A 626 27.81 6.71 8.26
CA PHE A 626 28.48 7.33 9.42
C PHE A 626 27.46 7.53 10.53
N ASN A 627 27.50 6.66 11.55
CA ASN A 627 26.52 6.70 12.63
C ASN A 627 27.04 6.06 13.92
N VAL A 628 26.43 6.40 15.05
CA VAL A 628 26.78 5.81 16.36
C VAL A 628 26.34 4.35 16.47
N GLU A 629 25.24 4.01 15.79
CA GLU A 629 24.64 2.68 15.74
C GLU A 629 24.32 2.31 14.29
N PRO A 630 24.51 1.05 13.90
CA PRO A 630 24.18 0.58 12.56
C PRO A 630 22.68 0.67 12.31
N ASP A 631 22.32 1.02 11.08
CA ASP A 631 20.94 1.03 10.63
C ASP A 631 20.69 -0.17 9.71
N GLU A 632 20.43 -1.32 10.34
CA GLU A 632 20.26 -2.61 9.67
C GLU A 632 19.18 -2.60 8.57
N ASP A 633 18.26 -1.63 8.62
CA ASP A 633 17.16 -1.50 7.67
C ASP A 633 17.60 -0.97 6.30
N PHE A 634 18.78 -0.35 6.17
CA PHE A 634 19.21 0.32 4.92
C PHE A 634 20.63 -0.03 4.46
N MET A 635 21.33 -0.90 5.19
CA MET A 635 22.68 -1.35 4.84
C MET A 635 22.67 -2.60 3.94
N ASP A 636 23.62 -2.69 3.02
CA ASP A 636 23.93 -3.90 2.22
C ASP A 636 25.32 -4.47 2.56
N GLU A 637 25.64 -5.68 2.09
CA GLU A 637 26.93 -6.36 2.39
C GLU A 637 28.14 -5.59 1.83
N ASP A 638 27.96 -4.90 0.71
CA ASP A 638 29.03 -4.13 0.04
C ASP A 638 29.18 -2.70 0.58
N ASP A 639 28.38 -2.31 1.58
CA ASP A 639 28.45 -0.99 2.19
C ASP A 639 29.61 -0.89 3.21
N TRP A 640 30.01 0.35 3.48
CA TRP A 640 30.88 0.65 4.63
C TRP A 640 30.07 1.15 5.82
N PHE A 641 30.43 0.69 7.01
CA PHE A 641 29.92 1.22 8.27
C PHE A 641 31.04 1.81 9.11
N VAL A 642 30.97 3.12 9.31
CA VAL A 642 31.91 3.88 10.14
C VAL A 642 31.21 4.24 11.44
N GLN A 643 31.46 3.43 12.47
CA GLN A 643 30.84 3.62 13.78
C GLN A 643 31.45 4.81 14.53
N GLY A 644 30.59 5.74 14.98
CA GLY A 644 30.98 6.82 15.86
C GLY A 644 30.22 8.12 15.60
N ASP A 645 30.60 9.15 16.35
CA ASP A 645 30.11 10.50 16.14
C ASP A 645 30.60 11.05 14.79
N ALA A 646 29.67 11.47 13.92
CA ALA A 646 29.95 12.03 12.61
C ALA A 646 30.86 13.27 12.67
N ALA A 647 30.85 14.02 13.77
CA ALA A 647 31.76 15.14 13.96
C ALA A 647 33.24 14.71 14.08
N ILE A 648 33.49 13.45 14.44
CA ILE A 648 34.83 12.85 14.59
C ILE A 648 35.15 11.96 13.38
N THR A 649 34.21 11.11 12.96
CA THR A 649 34.45 10.09 11.95
C THR A 649 34.49 10.65 10.53
N LEU A 650 33.69 11.67 10.19
CA LEU A 650 33.75 12.30 8.86
C LEU A 650 35.10 12.93 8.56
N PRO A 651 35.70 13.78 9.43
CA PRO A 651 37.04 14.31 9.19
C PRO A 651 38.11 13.24 9.02
N GLN A 652 38.00 12.10 9.71
CA GLN A 652 38.97 10.99 9.62
C GLN A 652 38.96 10.31 8.25
N VAL A 653 37.84 10.36 7.52
CA VAL A 653 37.73 9.78 6.17
C VAL A 653 37.95 10.86 5.11
N ILE A 654 37.30 12.02 5.26
CA ILE A 654 37.31 13.08 4.25
C ILE A 654 38.68 13.76 4.17
N ASN A 655 39.30 14.14 5.29
CA ASN A 655 40.55 14.91 5.22
C ASN A 655 41.70 14.12 4.54
N PRO A 656 41.96 12.85 4.89
CA PRO A 656 43.00 12.07 4.21
C PRO A 656 42.70 11.76 2.74
N ALA A 657 41.42 11.70 2.34
CA ALA A 657 41.03 11.50 0.95
C ALA A 657 41.25 12.76 0.09
N LEU A 658 41.30 13.94 0.72
CA LEU A 658 41.50 15.24 0.05
C LEU A 658 42.93 15.78 0.19
N GLU A 659 43.78 15.14 0.99
CA GLU A 659 45.21 15.44 1.06
C GLU A 659 45.92 14.71 -0.09
N ASP A 660 46.42 15.47 -1.07
CA ASP A 660 47.34 14.95 -2.08
C ASP A 660 48.65 14.53 -1.41
N ASP A 661 49.23 13.43 -1.89
CA ASP A 661 50.57 12.94 -1.52
C ASP A 661 51.65 13.97 -1.91
N LEU A 662 51.79 15.04 -1.13
CA LEU A 662 52.90 16.00 -1.20
C LEU A 662 54.22 15.41 -0.67
N THR A 663 54.36 14.08 -0.63
CA THR A 663 55.59 13.39 -0.18
C THR A 663 56.18 12.42 -1.21
N SER A 664 55.80 12.50 -2.50
CA SER A 664 56.41 11.71 -3.58
C SER A 664 57.35 12.47 -4.52
N SER A 665 57.86 13.64 -4.12
CA SER A 665 59.01 14.28 -4.79
C SER A 665 59.82 15.18 -3.84
N ALA A 666 60.83 14.59 -3.19
CA ALA A 666 61.98 15.30 -2.64
C ALA A 666 63.24 14.47 -2.88
#